data_AF-A0A958ZH06-F1
#
_entry.id   AF-A0A958ZH06-F1
#
_cell.length_a   1.000
_cell.length_b   1.000
_cell.length_c   1.000
_cell.angle_alpha   90.00
_cell.angle_beta   90.00
_cell.angle_gamma   90.00
#
_symmetry.space_group_name_H-M   'P 1'
#
loop_
_entity.id
_entity.type
_entity.pdbx_description
1 polymer ?
#
loop_
_entity_poly.entity_id
_entity_poly.type
_entity_poly.pdbx_seq_one_letter_code
_entity_poly.pdbx_strand_id
1 'polypeptide(L)'
;MKKLFYSFVAVCISAASFANVIYVDLNASGSNDGSSWANAYTNLQDAITNSVYNDTIWVAAGTYYPDQGVGYTDNDRSAYFNLKDSLTILGGFAGTETSYTQRNWNTNVCILSGDIDQNGDTLNNSNSVFFIQNVNSSARLDGFTITMGANYINYGAGGLRISNTGAIFENLIITQNYSDTESGGSLVYGAGGVITGGAPAPYFRNCKISDNHAKTNCYWTSTSLSSRASGGMGVTSGNTILYNVVFSNNSALATNTSGGGGLQGAMASGAISFYAGSNRMINCALIGNQATANSEYSFTGGGLILTQATGCQISNLVVEGNSANSEGIDNGSGCYAFSGGGMFVEYTDGNFINNATFTNNYGEASAPGTYYGAAGAYFGGATYATTTISNSIFHGNQIQGGLAGNSDIYAFALHPGFGGNVPSFNNCLFDTYTGGTNCLVGTPDFRDPSDPNGLDDMWFTSDDGLHISCNSDAIDNGDQTLLFPDFIDLDGDLDSAENMSMDHRLQPRVHNGQVDIGAFEFQGLTTSPGAGTDVVTAACGYVWLDGNVYTTNNNVATHTIKRGPDECDSIVTLDLTVISISDLTPSATNGTVCFSNTGTTITTTASDNGVDYVLRDDQNDTIVDGPITGDGTALTFNTGTLTSDMNYNIYAVREYKGSGVDLPATNDHVRFSAPFYSYTNEITIEAWVNFNNGQHPWAGQGTPSVDNAATNVWLWHAGTFYVNNNGVWTSLVFPSLPTGWVHVATVADASGLYIYYDGALVASNSNGITNVIVNNAASVIDLGHDVRFPAGTGGRNTNTAFDDFRVWNIARSGIDIAADMNTCLTGSEANLVQLTAFEEGSGTAIQSITGSDATIVNAGTNWVDGSGVCGFYCELEMSNLASVTVLAEKTGTETSTICAEETMMINGTAYNASNPSGVEVFTNIGPFGCDSTVTINLNVLAALDSTLDSTICTYDSIVVNGTTYNAANPTGTEVFSNIGPNGCDSTVTINLTVTTIDLTVTNTANVLSVAQASADSYQWFDCVNDSTIVSATNQSFSPTNTGQYGVEVSLDGCVDTSLCEDVAFAGIEEGAFSDMVSIYPNPTNGKLNIEFTASQGECIISLRSANGQLLRSEKVNNISNLEYFIEEADGIYFIEIRNEKGEYSVFRVVKN
;
A
#
# COMPACT_ATOMS: atom_id res chain seq x y z
N MET A 1 68.89 -52.92 4.44
CA MET A 1 70.28 -52.74 3.94
C MET A 1 70.19 -52.17 2.53
N LYS A 2 70.96 -51.11 2.24
CA LYS A 2 71.20 -50.44 0.95
C LYS A 2 70.16 -49.43 0.42
N LYS A 3 70.61 -48.18 0.51
CA LYS A 3 70.22 -46.97 -0.23
C LYS A 3 70.20 -47.22 -1.75
N LEU A 4 69.24 -46.60 -2.46
CA LEU A 4 69.41 -46.19 -3.85
C LEU A 4 68.75 -44.83 -4.07
N PHE A 5 69.52 -43.92 -4.66
CA PHE A 5 69.17 -42.56 -5.07
C PHE A 5 68.04 -42.57 -6.13
N TYR A 6 67.06 -41.68 -5.98
CA TYR A 6 66.26 -41.15 -7.09
C TYR A 6 66.32 -39.62 -7.05
N SER A 7 66.87 -39.04 -8.11
CA SER A 7 66.82 -37.61 -8.39
C SER A 7 65.37 -37.17 -8.53
N PHE A 8 64.94 -36.23 -7.68
CA PHE A 8 63.75 -35.43 -7.94
C PHE A 8 64.16 -34.23 -8.78
N VAL A 9 63.67 -34.18 -10.01
CA VAL A 9 63.57 -32.96 -10.80
C VAL A 9 62.58 -32.07 -10.06
N ALA A 10 63.08 -31.03 -9.39
CA ALA A 10 62.24 -29.94 -8.92
C ALA A 10 61.85 -29.12 -10.16
N VAL A 11 60.69 -29.45 -10.73
CA VAL A 11 59.98 -28.52 -11.61
C VAL A 11 59.51 -27.39 -10.69
N CYS A 12 60.15 -26.23 -10.80
CA CYS A 12 59.62 -24.98 -10.26
C CYS A 12 58.31 -24.69 -11.01
N ILE A 13 57.20 -25.23 -10.52
CA ILE A 13 55.88 -24.69 -10.81
C ILE A 13 55.82 -23.40 -10.00
N SER A 14 56.04 -22.26 -10.66
CA SER A 14 55.61 -20.98 -10.10
C SER A 14 54.10 -21.10 -9.88
N ALA A 15 53.67 -21.19 -8.63
CA ALA A 15 52.27 -20.94 -8.31
C ALA A 15 51.97 -19.53 -8.82
N ALA A 16 51.10 -19.42 -9.84
CA ALA A 16 50.52 -18.14 -10.19
C ALA A 16 49.80 -17.64 -8.93
N SER A 17 50.33 -16.58 -8.33
CA SER A 17 49.66 -15.87 -7.25
C SER A 17 48.34 -15.34 -7.81
N PHE A 18 47.21 -15.80 -7.26
CA PHE A 18 45.91 -15.23 -7.58
C PHE A 18 45.88 -13.78 -7.06
N ALA A 19 45.38 -12.85 -7.88
CA ALA A 19 45.10 -11.48 -7.48
C ALA A 19 44.16 -11.49 -6.27
N ASN A 20 44.55 -10.86 -5.16
CA ASN A 20 43.72 -10.77 -3.97
C ASN A 20 43.02 -9.42 -3.89
N VAL A 21 41.84 -9.42 -3.26
CA VAL A 21 41.22 -8.18 -2.78
C VAL A 21 41.76 -7.88 -1.39
N ILE A 22 42.33 -6.69 -1.22
CA ILE A 22 42.83 -6.17 0.06
C ILE A 22 41.89 -5.07 0.52
N TYR A 23 41.40 -5.16 1.75
CA TYR A 23 40.42 -4.22 2.30
C TYR A 23 41.09 -3.14 3.15
N VAL A 24 40.64 -1.90 3.03
CA VAL A 24 41.07 -0.74 3.83
C VAL A 24 39.85 -0.04 4.41
N ASP A 25 39.79 0.08 5.74
CA ASP A 25 38.74 0.79 6.47
C ASP A 25 39.33 1.36 7.76
N LEU A 26 39.33 2.69 7.89
CA LEU A 26 39.84 3.38 9.08
C LEU A 26 39.12 2.99 10.38
N ASN A 27 37.89 2.46 10.29
CA ASN A 27 37.08 2.04 11.43
C ASN A 27 37.24 0.55 11.78
N ALA A 28 38.05 -0.21 11.00
CA ALA A 28 38.27 -1.61 11.27
C ALA A 28 38.97 -1.83 12.62
N SER A 29 38.56 -2.86 13.35
CA SER A 29 39.06 -3.17 14.70
C SER A 29 39.63 -4.59 14.83
N GLY A 30 39.66 -5.35 13.72
CA GLY A 30 40.19 -6.71 13.67
C GLY A 30 41.70 -6.77 13.58
N SER A 31 42.20 -7.74 12.80
CA SER A 31 43.64 -8.09 12.79
C SER A 31 44.54 -7.10 12.03
N ASN A 32 43.96 -6.11 11.34
CA ASN A 32 44.68 -5.12 10.54
C ASN A 32 45.62 -5.77 9.49
N ASP A 33 45.09 -6.77 8.77
CA ASP A 33 45.83 -7.57 7.78
C ASP A 33 45.23 -7.49 6.36
N GLY A 34 44.11 -6.79 6.19
CA GLY A 34 43.46 -6.57 4.91
C GLY A 34 42.67 -7.77 4.37
N SER A 35 42.47 -8.84 5.15
CA SER A 35 41.86 -10.09 4.65
C SER A 35 40.34 -10.03 4.43
N SER A 36 39.66 -9.06 5.04
CA SER A 36 38.21 -8.82 4.99
C SER A 36 37.93 -7.42 5.51
N TRP A 37 36.70 -6.90 5.36
CA TRP A 37 36.32 -5.62 5.98
C TRP A 37 36.56 -5.57 7.50
N ALA A 38 36.28 -6.66 8.22
CA ALA A 38 36.50 -6.72 9.67
C ALA A 38 38.00 -6.67 10.05
N ASN A 39 38.87 -7.24 9.22
CA ASN A 39 40.32 -7.23 9.43
C ASN A 39 41.04 -6.22 8.52
N ALA A 40 40.32 -5.26 7.94
CA ALA A 40 40.87 -4.32 6.97
C ALA A 40 42.06 -3.54 7.55
N TYR A 41 42.96 -3.09 6.68
CA TYR A 41 43.99 -2.15 7.10
C TYR A 41 43.33 -0.82 7.49
N THR A 42 43.71 -0.23 8.62
CA THR A 42 43.21 1.08 9.04
C THR A 42 43.87 2.23 8.29
N ASN A 43 45.07 2.00 7.74
CA ASN A 43 45.79 2.97 6.92
C ASN A 43 45.99 2.43 5.51
N LEU A 44 45.70 3.24 4.50
CA LEU A 44 45.92 2.89 3.09
C LEU A 44 47.40 2.59 2.80
N GLN A 45 48.32 3.28 3.48
CA GLN A 45 49.77 3.12 3.29
C GLN A 45 50.25 1.70 3.65
N ASP A 46 49.64 1.08 4.66
CA ASP A 46 49.95 -0.29 5.06
C ASP A 46 49.46 -1.29 4.00
N ALA A 47 48.27 -1.09 3.46
CA ALA A 47 47.73 -1.91 2.37
C ALA A 47 48.57 -1.79 1.09
N ILE A 48 48.93 -0.57 0.70
CA ILE A 48 49.82 -0.33 -0.44
C ILE A 48 51.17 -1.00 -0.20
N THR A 49 51.74 -0.93 1.00
CA THR A 49 53.04 -1.56 1.31
C THR A 49 52.98 -3.07 1.15
N ASN A 50 51.91 -3.72 1.64
CA ASN A 50 51.75 -5.16 1.66
C ASN A 50 51.17 -5.77 0.37
N SER A 51 50.66 -4.95 -0.57
CA SER A 51 50.16 -5.43 -1.85
C SER A 51 51.26 -5.96 -2.77
N VAL A 52 50.91 -6.96 -3.58
CA VAL A 52 51.76 -7.55 -4.62
C VAL A 52 51.15 -7.35 -6.01
N TYR A 53 51.84 -7.87 -7.03
CA TYR A 53 51.45 -7.73 -8.44
C TYR A 53 50.02 -8.25 -8.70
N ASN A 54 49.21 -7.47 -9.41
CA ASN A 54 47.79 -7.72 -9.74
C ASN A 54 46.80 -7.65 -8.57
N ASP A 55 47.20 -7.30 -7.35
CA ASP A 55 46.23 -7.10 -6.27
C ASP A 55 45.28 -5.92 -6.55
N THR A 56 44.09 -5.98 -5.94
CA THR A 56 43.13 -4.89 -5.93
C THR A 56 42.87 -4.44 -4.50
N ILE A 57 43.04 -3.15 -4.22
CA ILE A 57 42.77 -2.57 -2.90
C ILE A 57 41.38 -1.91 -2.93
N TRP A 58 40.47 -2.33 -2.05
CA TRP A 58 39.16 -1.72 -1.84
C TRP A 58 39.21 -0.83 -0.61
N VAL A 59 38.90 0.46 -0.79
CA VAL A 59 39.00 1.47 0.27
C VAL A 59 37.61 1.97 0.64
N ALA A 60 37.28 1.83 1.92
CA ALA A 60 36.04 2.32 2.50
C ALA A 60 36.07 3.86 2.67
N ALA A 61 34.89 4.47 2.66
CA ALA A 61 34.68 5.90 2.81
C ALA A 61 35.43 6.45 4.04
N GLY A 62 36.10 7.59 3.85
CA GLY A 62 36.96 8.15 4.88
C GLY A 62 38.08 9.03 4.33
N THR A 63 38.82 9.65 5.24
CA THR A 63 39.98 10.49 4.93
C THR A 63 41.26 9.76 5.34
N TYR A 64 42.17 9.58 4.38
CA TYR A 64 43.44 8.89 4.55
C TYR A 64 44.60 9.85 4.30
N TYR A 65 45.60 9.79 5.15
CA TYR A 65 46.76 10.68 5.14
C TYR A 65 48.04 9.90 4.80
N PRO A 66 48.92 10.44 3.94
CA PRO A 66 50.08 9.71 3.43
C PRO A 66 51.17 9.43 4.48
N ASP A 67 51.15 10.13 5.62
CA ASP A 67 52.11 9.98 6.72
C ASP A 67 51.64 8.99 7.81
N GLN A 68 50.48 8.35 7.61
CA GLN A 68 49.90 7.39 8.55
C GLN A 68 50.16 5.94 8.10
N GLY A 69 50.74 5.15 9.00
CA GLY A 69 51.05 3.73 8.77
C GLY A 69 52.31 3.28 9.50
N VAL A 70 52.58 1.98 9.44
CA VAL A 70 53.77 1.39 10.07
C VAL A 70 55.03 1.86 9.32
N GLY A 71 55.88 2.60 10.02
CA GLY A 71 57.17 3.07 9.48
C GLY A 71 57.14 4.49 8.91
N TYR A 72 56.01 5.19 9.02
CA TYR A 72 55.87 6.60 8.64
C TYR A 72 55.96 7.50 9.86
N THR A 73 56.48 8.73 9.66
CA THR A 73 56.64 9.73 10.72
C THR A 73 55.54 10.76 10.61
N ASP A 74 54.78 10.96 11.69
CA ASP A 74 53.71 11.95 11.79
C ASP A 74 54.21 13.37 11.43
N ASN A 75 53.45 14.07 10.60
CA ASN A 75 53.75 15.39 10.02
C ASN A 75 55.00 15.43 9.11
N ASP A 76 55.42 14.29 8.56
CA ASP A 76 56.47 14.25 7.54
C ASP A 76 55.94 14.69 6.17
N ARG A 77 56.25 15.92 5.80
CA ARG A 77 55.86 16.50 4.50
C ARG A 77 56.39 15.74 3.28
N SER A 78 57.40 14.88 3.45
CA SER A 78 57.93 14.05 2.37
C SER A 78 57.12 12.77 2.13
N ALA A 79 56.15 12.46 2.99
CA ALA A 79 55.26 11.32 2.83
C ALA A 79 54.27 11.52 1.66
N TYR A 80 54.00 10.44 0.93
CA TYR A 80 53.06 10.38 -0.19
C TYR A 80 52.52 8.95 -0.36
N PHE A 81 51.32 8.83 -0.93
CA PHE A 81 50.83 7.56 -1.46
C PHE A 81 51.54 7.23 -2.79
N ASN A 82 51.83 5.96 -3.05
CA ASN A 82 52.41 5.52 -4.33
C ASN A 82 51.58 4.42 -4.99
N LEU A 83 51.64 4.38 -6.32
CA LEU A 83 50.98 3.35 -7.13
C LEU A 83 52.06 2.38 -7.59
N LYS A 84 51.85 1.09 -7.35
CA LYS A 84 52.75 0.02 -7.80
C LYS A 84 52.33 -0.46 -9.19
N ASP A 85 53.26 -1.14 -9.88
CA ASP A 85 52.97 -1.76 -11.16
C ASP A 85 51.86 -2.82 -11.04
N SER A 86 50.88 -2.76 -11.95
CA SER A 86 49.70 -3.62 -11.96
C SER A 86 48.88 -3.65 -10.66
N LEU A 87 48.96 -2.60 -9.85
CA LEU A 87 48.10 -2.44 -8.67
C LEU A 87 46.84 -1.65 -9.05
N THR A 88 45.68 -2.13 -8.63
CA THR A 88 44.43 -1.38 -8.75
C THR A 88 44.00 -0.89 -7.37
N ILE A 89 43.76 0.41 -7.20
CA ILE A 89 43.27 1.00 -5.95
C ILE A 89 41.91 1.65 -6.23
N LEU A 90 40.88 1.19 -5.52
CA LEU A 90 39.49 1.57 -5.72
C LEU A 90 38.91 2.19 -4.43
N GLY A 91 38.52 3.45 -4.48
CA GLY A 91 37.73 4.12 -3.44
C GLY A 91 36.23 4.01 -3.74
N GLY A 92 35.36 4.17 -2.75
CA GLY A 92 33.91 4.17 -2.97
C GLY A 92 33.13 3.06 -2.29
N PHE A 93 33.69 2.44 -1.25
CA PHE A 93 33.04 1.37 -0.50
C PHE A 93 32.52 1.89 0.85
N ALA A 94 31.43 1.32 1.37
CA ALA A 94 30.89 1.56 2.70
C ALA A 94 31.57 0.69 3.77
N GLY A 95 32.37 -0.31 3.37
CA GLY A 95 33.06 -1.22 4.28
C GLY A 95 32.22 -2.47 4.64
N THR A 96 31.20 -2.78 3.83
CA THR A 96 30.30 -3.92 4.06
C THR A 96 30.03 -4.76 2.81
N GLU A 97 30.59 -4.35 1.68
CA GLU A 97 30.37 -4.94 0.38
C GLU A 97 30.93 -6.35 0.26
N THR A 98 30.15 -7.20 -0.41
CA THR A 98 30.51 -8.58 -0.76
C THR A 98 30.89 -8.73 -2.23
N SER A 99 30.59 -7.75 -3.09
CA SER A 99 30.93 -7.74 -4.52
C SER A 99 31.30 -6.34 -5.03
N TYR A 100 32.07 -6.29 -6.12
CA TYR A 100 32.50 -5.04 -6.76
C TYR A 100 31.32 -4.17 -7.22
N THR A 101 30.24 -4.80 -7.68
CA THR A 101 29.04 -4.10 -8.19
C THR A 101 28.27 -3.31 -7.13
N GLN A 102 28.56 -3.51 -5.85
CA GLN A 102 27.97 -2.75 -4.74
C GLN A 102 28.72 -1.42 -4.48
N ARG A 103 29.88 -1.20 -5.11
CA ARG A 103 30.67 0.03 -5.00
C ARG A 103 29.86 1.23 -5.50
N ASN A 104 29.85 2.30 -4.71
CA ASN A 104 29.23 3.57 -5.07
C ASN A 104 30.15 4.73 -4.66
N TRP A 105 31.03 5.13 -5.57
CA TRP A 105 32.06 6.15 -5.32
C TRP A 105 31.50 7.57 -5.16
N ASN A 106 30.30 7.84 -5.69
CA ASN A 106 29.64 9.14 -5.53
C ASN A 106 29.08 9.33 -4.11
N THR A 107 28.64 8.25 -3.46
CA THR A 107 28.08 8.30 -2.10
C THR A 107 29.14 8.03 -1.03
N ASN A 108 29.97 7.01 -1.24
CA ASN A 108 30.97 6.56 -0.25
C ASN A 108 32.32 7.26 -0.48
N VAL A 109 32.35 8.57 -0.28
CA VAL A 109 33.50 9.42 -0.63
C VAL A 109 34.78 8.99 0.09
N CYS A 110 35.83 8.74 -0.69
CA CYS A 110 37.18 8.46 -0.21
C CYS A 110 38.10 9.66 -0.50
N ILE A 111 38.72 10.21 0.54
CA ILE A 111 39.56 11.40 0.45
C ILE A 111 41.01 11.02 0.77
N LEU A 112 41.93 11.28 -0.15
CA LEU A 112 43.37 11.28 0.08
C LEU A 112 43.78 12.72 0.35
N SER A 113 44.12 13.03 1.60
CA SER A 113 44.39 14.40 2.05
C SER A 113 45.86 14.62 2.34
N GLY A 114 46.40 15.73 1.84
CA GLY A 114 47.73 16.21 2.16
C GLY A 114 47.83 17.04 3.45
N ASP A 115 46.70 17.37 4.10
CA ASP A 115 46.62 18.07 5.39
C ASP A 115 47.03 17.14 6.55
N ILE A 116 48.30 16.74 6.54
CA ILE A 116 48.85 15.71 7.43
C ILE A 116 48.84 16.12 8.91
N ASP A 117 48.87 17.43 9.22
CA ASP A 117 48.72 17.95 10.58
C ASP A 117 47.27 18.31 10.94
N GLN A 118 46.33 18.14 10.00
CA GLN A 118 44.87 18.21 10.18
C GLN A 118 44.39 19.56 10.72
N ASN A 119 45.05 20.64 10.31
CA ASN A 119 44.78 21.98 10.81
C ASN A 119 43.99 22.85 9.79
N GLY A 120 43.81 22.34 8.56
CA GLY A 120 43.08 23.00 7.49
C GLY A 120 43.83 24.11 6.76
N ASP A 121 45.12 24.32 7.02
CA ASP A 121 46.00 25.23 6.29
C ASP A 121 46.92 24.49 5.30
N THR A 122 47.89 25.17 4.69
CA THR A 122 48.81 24.59 3.70
C THR A 122 50.27 24.50 4.17
N LEU A 123 50.58 25.02 5.36
CA LEU A 123 51.95 25.28 5.81
C LEU A 123 52.75 23.99 6.02
N ASN A 124 52.11 22.98 6.61
CA ASN A 124 52.73 21.71 6.96
C ASN A 124 52.19 20.53 6.15
N ASN A 125 51.50 20.79 5.05
CA ASN A 125 50.92 19.74 4.24
C ASN A 125 52.00 18.95 3.50
N SER A 126 51.65 17.71 3.12
CA SER A 126 52.47 16.85 2.27
C SER A 126 52.86 17.59 0.98
N ASN A 127 54.09 17.38 0.50
CA ASN A 127 54.59 18.03 -0.71
C ASN A 127 53.85 17.57 -1.98
N SER A 128 53.39 16.33 -1.97
CA SER A 128 52.53 15.73 -2.98
C SER A 128 51.67 14.68 -2.28
N VAL A 129 50.35 14.69 -2.49
CA VAL A 129 49.49 13.66 -1.88
C VAL A 129 49.80 12.28 -2.47
N PHE A 130 50.06 12.24 -3.78
CA PHE A 130 50.33 11.01 -4.51
C PHE A 130 51.53 11.18 -5.46
N PHE A 131 52.43 10.21 -5.48
CA PHE A 131 53.54 10.15 -6.43
C PHE A 131 53.52 8.83 -7.21
N ILE A 132 53.35 8.92 -8.54
CA ILE A 132 53.32 7.80 -9.47
C ILE A 132 54.57 7.87 -10.34
N GLN A 133 55.40 6.83 -10.29
CA GLN A 133 56.66 6.80 -11.04
C GLN A 133 56.96 5.41 -11.62
N ASN A 134 57.26 5.35 -12.92
CA ASN A 134 57.70 4.13 -13.61
C ASN A 134 56.68 2.97 -13.56
N VAL A 135 55.40 3.27 -13.80
CA VAL A 135 54.27 2.33 -13.71
C VAL A 135 53.62 2.13 -15.08
N ASN A 136 53.29 0.89 -15.46
CA ASN A 136 52.69 0.59 -16.77
C ASN A 136 51.14 0.85 -16.80
N SER A 137 50.48 0.61 -17.94
CA SER A 137 49.04 0.88 -18.12
C SER A 137 48.06 -0.09 -17.47
N SER A 138 48.55 -1.10 -16.76
CA SER A 138 47.71 -2.00 -15.97
C SER A 138 47.46 -1.51 -14.55
N ALA A 139 48.18 -0.46 -14.09
CA ALA A 139 47.89 0.13 -12.79
C ALA A 139 46.76 1.16 -12.88
N ARG A 140 45.91 1.18 -11.86
CA ARG A 140 44.69 2.00 -11.84
C ARG A 140 44.45 2.64 -10.49
N LEU A 141 44.06 3.91 -10.50
CA LEU A 141 43.55 4.66 -9.35
C LEU A 141 42.16 5.19 -9.68
N ASP A 142 41.14 4.79 -8.91
CA ASP A 142 39.74 5.05 -9.24
C ASP A 142 38.91 5.48 -8.01
N GLY A 143 38.17 6.59 -8.14
CA GLY A 143 37.12 7.00 -7.19
C GLY A 143 37.62 7.67 -5.92
N PHE A 144 38.61 8.58 -6.04
CA PHE A 144 39.18 9.32 -4.92
C PHE A 144 39.09 10.83 -5.13
N THR A 145 38.86 11.56 -4.03
CA THR A 145 39.17 12.98 -3.92
C THR A 145 40.60 13.16 -3.43
N ILE A 146 41.44 13.89 -4.14
CA ILE A 146 42.84 14.18 -3.82
C ILE A 146 42.95 15.67 -3.51
N THR A 147 43.27 16.00 -2.25
CA THR A 147 43.15 17.38 -1.77
C THR A 147 44.25 17.79 -0.80
N MET A 148 44.38 19.09 -0.59
CA MET A 148 45.22 19.70 0.45
C MET A 148 46.70 19.33 0.36
N GLY A 149 47.23 18.95 -0.81
CA GLY A 149 48.69 18.86 -0.97
C GLY A 149 49.32 20.23 -1.20
N ALA A 150 50.51 20.49 -0.66
CA ALA A 150 51.18 21.79 -0.78
C ALA A 150 52.68 21.65 -1.05
N ASN A 151 53.05 21.87 -2.32
CA ASN A 151 54.42 21.76 -2.80
C ASN A 151 55.20 23.08 -2.67
N TYR A 152 56.31 23.10 -1.91
CA TYR A 152 57.21 24.26 -1.79
C TYR A 152 58.67 23.92 -2.18
N ILE A 153 58.88 22.74 -2.74
CA ILE A 153 60.20 22.22 -3.12
C ILE A 153 60.28 22.11 -4.64
N ASN A 154 61.47 22.36 -5.22
CA ASN A 154 61.66 22.44 -6.67
C ASN A 154 61.06 21.23 -7.43
N TYR A 155 60.31 21.52 -8.51
CA TYR A 155 59.77 20.57 -9.50
C TYR A 155 58.74 19.56 -8.96
N GLY A 156 57.52 20.03 -8.67
CA GLY A 156 56.42 19.17 -8.19
C GLY A 156 55.01 19.75 -8.29
N ALA A 157 54.03 18.89 -7.98
CA ALA A 157 52.63 19.25 -7.81
C ALA A 157 52.13 18.93 -6.40
N GLY A 158 51.20 19.73 -5.91
CA GLY A 158 50.57 19.51 -4.60
C GLY A 158 49.71 18.24 -4.60
N GLY A 159 48.87 18.04 -5.60
CA GLY A 159 47.99 16.86 -5.68
C GLY A 159 48.72 15.62 -6.21
N LEU A 160 48.81 15.52 -7.54
CA LEU A 160 49.38 14.37 -8.25
C LEU A 160 50.72 14.70 -8.90
N ARG A 161 51.77 13.97 -8.52
CA ARG A 161 53.05 13.99 -9.23
C ARG A 161 53.19 12.72 -10.07
N ILE A 162 53.38 12.86 -11.37
CA ILE A 162 53.33 11.76 -12.34
C ILE A 162 54.59 11.77 -13.19
N SER A 163 55.30 10.64 -13.24
CA SER A 163 56.48 10.51 -14.09
C SER A 163 56.66 9.13 -14.71
N ASN A 164 57.00 9.10 -16.00
CA ASN A 164 57.28 7.89 -16.78
C ASN A 164 56.23 6.78 -16.56
N THR A 165 54.94 7.05 -16.76
CA THR A 165 53.87 6.09 -16.48
C THR A 165 52.78 6.09 -17.54
N GLY A 166 52.12 4.94 -17.70
CA GLY A 166 50.88 4.81 -18.46
C GLY A 166 49.65 4.50 -17.61
N ALA A 167 49.71 4.74 -16.30
CA ALA A 167 48.64 4.42 -15.36
C ALA A 167 47.30 5.07 -15.75
N ILE A 168 46.22 4.41 -15.34
CA ILE A 168 44.84 4.84 -15.57
C ILE A 168 44.32 5.55 -14.31
N PHE A 169 43.79 6.75 -14.49
CA PHE A 169 43.20 7.58 -13.45
C PHE A 169 41.72 7.79 -13.79
N GLU A 170 40.82 7.29 -12.96
CA GLU A 170 39.39 7.28 -13.24
C GLU A 170 38.57 7.87 -12.10
N ASN A 171 37.52 8.64 -12.42
CA ASN A 171 36.56 9.15 -11.44
C ASN A 171 37.26 9.91 -10.27
N LEU A 172 38.32 10.66 -10.59
CA LEU A 172 39.10 11.40 -9.58
C LEU A 172 38.64 12.84 -9.48
N ILE A 173 38.61 13.36 -8.25
CA ILE A 173 38.46 14.79 -7.97
C ILE A 173 39.78 15.30 -7.41
N ILE A 174 40.51 16.13 -8.15
CA ILE A 174 41.78 16.72 -7.70
C ILE A 174 41.50 18.18 -7.36
N THR A 175 41.48 18.54 -6.08
CA THR A 175 40.99 19.86 -5.65
C THR A 175 41.79 20.50 -4.52
N GLN A 176 41.79 21.83 -4.46
CA GLN A 176 42.41 22.60 -3.36
C GLN A 176 43.89 22.26 -3.11
N ASN A 177 44.61 21.86 -4.15
CA ASN A 177 46.04 21.59 -4.06
C ASN A 177 46.85 22.85 -4.44
N TYR A 178 47.98 23.03 -3.77
CA TYR A 178 48.84 24.20 -3.86
C TYR A 178 50.25 23.83 -4.34
N SER A 179 50.86 24.68 -5.15
CA SER A 179 52.29 24.58 -5.48
C SER A 179 52.92 25.95 -5.67
N ASP A 180 54.10 26.14 -5.06
CA ASP A 180 54.92 27.34 -5.23
C ASP A 180 55.92 27.22 -6.42
N THR A 181 55.83 26.15 -7.20
CA THR A 181 56.85 25.81 -8.22
C THR A 181 56.32 25.66 -9.63
N GLU A 182 55.45 24.68 -9.90
CA GLU A 182 55.01 24.35 -11.27
C GLU A 182 53.51 24.11 -11.40
N SER A 183 52.89 23.23 -10.62
CA SER A 183 51.46 22.92 -10.78
C SER A 183 50.72 22.66 -9.48
N GLY A 184 49.54 23.26 -9.31
CA GLY A 184 48.72 23.09 -8.10
C GLY A 184 48.15 21.67 -8.02
N GLY A 185 47.38 21.28 -9.03
CA GLY A 185 46.68 20.00 -9.09
C GLY A 185 47.57 18.82 -9.49
N SER A 186 48.00 18.76 -10.75
CA SER A 186 48.75 17.62 -11.32
C SER A 186 49.96 18.06 -12.15
N LEU A 187 51.07 17.33 -12.06
CA LEU A 187 52.27 17.54 -12.88
C LEU A 187 52.71 16.23 -13.53
N VAL A 188 52.78 16.23 -14.87
CA VAL A 188 53.25 15.11 -15.69
C VAL A 188 54.63 15.43 -16.27
N TYR A 189 55.62 14.55 -16.02
CA TYR A 189 57.00 14.67 -16.54
C TYR A 189 57.55 13.34 -17.06
N GLY A 190 58.03 13.30 -18.30
CA GLY A 190 58.75 12.15 -18.88
C GLY A 190 57.87 11.01 -19.41
N ALA A 191 56.55 11.19 -19.47
CA ALA A 191 55.63 10.16 -19.99
C ALA A 191 55.91 9.85 -21.48
N GLY A 192 56.12 8.59 -21.88
CA GLY A 192 56.36 8.24 -23.28
C GLY A 192 57.77 8.53 -23.85
N GLY A 193 58.76 8.87 -23.01
CA GLY A 193 60.18 8.93 -23.39
C GLY A 193 60.87 7.56 -23.37
N VAL A 194 61.79 7.31 -24.32
CA VAL A 194 62.45 6.01 -24.61
C VAL A 194 63.11 5.36 -23.38
N ILE A 195 62.33 4.56 -22.65
CA ILE A 195 62.80 3.34 -22.01
C ILE A 195 62.48 2.24 -23.01
N THR A 196 63.46 1.41 -23.34
CA THR A 196 63.40 0.31 -24.32
C THR A 196 62.07 -0.48 -24.23
N GLY A 197 61.08 -0.11 -25.05
CA GLY A 197 59.74 -0.71 -25.02
C GLY A 197 58.54 0.26 -25.04
N GLY A 198 58.71 1.58 -24.87
CA GLY A 198 57.64 2.57 -25.02
C GLY A 198 56.56 2.46 -23.94
N ALA A 199 56.71 3.19 -22.82
CA ALA A 199 55.64 3.26 -21.84
C ALA A 199 54.42 4.00 -22.44
N PRO A 200 53.18 3.47 -22.30
CA PRO A 200 51.96 4.14 -22.73
C PRO A 200 51.76 5.49 -22.01
N ALA A 201 50.98 6.39 -22.60
CA ALA A 201 50.63 7.68 -22.00
C ALA A 201 49.68 7.47 -20.78
N PRO A 202 49.79 8.27 -19.70
CA PRO A 202 48.81 8.24 -18.62
C PRO A 202 47.45 8.65 -19.17
N TYR A 203 46.41 7.96 -18.70
CA TYR A 203 45.04 8.12 -19.16
C TYR A 203 44.15 8.60 -18.02
N PHE A 204 43.62 9.81 -18.16
CA PHE A 204 42.62 10.36 -17.24
C PHE A 204 41.24 10.24 -17.87
N ARG A 205 40.31 9.64 -17.13
CA ARG A 205 38.93 9.45 -17.55
C ARG A 205 37.95 9.88 -16.47
N ASN A 206 36.91 10.64 -16.84
CA ASN A 206 35.84 11.07 -15.93
C ASN A 206 36.39 11.82 -14.69
N CYS A 207 37.37 12.70 -14.88
CA CYS A 207 38.06 13.37 -13.77
C CYS A 207 37.67 14.85 -13.66
N LYS A 208 37.65 15.39 -12.44
CA LYS A 208 37.48 16.81 -12.17
C LYS A 208 38.71 17.38 -11.49
N ILE A 209 39.36 18.36 -12.10
CA ILE A 209 40.53 19.07 -11.57
C ILE A 209 40.09 20.51 -11.26
N SER A 210 39.89 20.84 -9.98
CA SER A 210 39.19 22.07 -9.61
C SER A 210 39.81 22.81 -8.43
N ASP A 211 39.70 24.14 -8.41
CA ASP A 211 40.13 24.97 -7.26
C ASP A 211 41.60 24.77 -6.84
N ASN A 212 42.46 24.32 -7.77
CA ASN A 212 43.89 24.17 -7.50
C ASN A 212 44.63 25.47 -7.81
N HIS A 213 45.72 25.72 -7.07
CA HIS A 213 46.48 26.96 -7.17
C HIS A 213 47.98 26.71 -7.40
N ALA A 214 48.54 27.36 -8.40
CA ALA A 214 49.99 27.40 -8.62
C ALA A 214 50.52 28.83 -8.51
N LYS A 215 51.57 29.05 -7.72
CA LYS A 215 52.21 30.34 -7.54
C LYS A 215 53.72 30.25 -7.65
N THR A 216 54.28 30.63 -8.80
CA THR A 216 55.73 30.57 -8.97
C THR A 216 56.35 31.95 -8.79
N ASN A 217 57.22 32.09 -7.78
CA ASN A 217 58.08 33.25 -7.59
C ASN A 217 59.53 32.87 -7.89
N CYS A 218 59.98 32.99 -9.14
CA CYS A 218 61.38 32.71 -9.46
C CYS A 218 62.29 33.84 -8.96
N TYR A 219 62.97 33.62 -7.83
CA TYR A 219 64.11 34.43 -7.36
C TYR A 219 65.47 33.85 -7.80
N TRP A 220 65.48 32.92 -8.75
CA TRP A 220 66.66 32.16 -9.13
C TRP A 220 67.64 33.03 -9.93
N THR A 221 68.88 33.11 -9.45
CA THR A 221 70.00 33.83 -10.07
C THR A 221 70.67 33.06 -11.21
N SER A 222 70.07 31.95 -11.67
CA SER A 222 70.61 31.10 -12.74
C SER A 222 69.99 31.41 -14.10
N THR A 223 70.84 31.56 -15.09
CA THR A 223 70.63 32.21 -16.40
C THR A 223 69.76 31.46 -17.43
N SER A 224 68.79 30.60 -17.05
CA SER A 224 68.15 29.73 -18.05
C SER A 224 66.71 29.23 -17.82
N LEU A 225 65.95 29.66 -16.80
CA LEU A 225 64.62 29.10 -16.53
C LEU A 225 63.51 30.18 -16.54
N SER A 226 62.46 29.95 -17.34
CA SER A 226 61.19 30.68 -17.23
C SER A 226 60.41 30.21 -16.01
N SER A 227 59.73 31.11 -15.29
CA SER A 227 58.80 30.72 -14.22
C SER A 227 57.53 30.16 -14.87
N ARG A 228 57.16 28.92 -14.56
CA ARG A 228 55.98 28.25 -15.12
C ARG A 228 55.01 27.90 -14.00
N ALA A 229 53.75 28.30 -14.15
CA ALA A 229 52.68 27.96 -13.22
C ALA A 229 51.49 27.36 -13.97
N SER A 230 50.89 26.30 -13.45
CA SER A 230 49.65 25.71 -13.98
C SER A 230 48.72 25.36 -12.83
N GLY A 231 47.59 26.05 -12.72
CA GLY A 231 46.68 25.88 -11.59
C GLY A 231 46.20 24.42 -11.51
N GLY A 232 45.58 23.95 -12.58
CA GLY A 232 45.08 22.58 -12.70
C GLY A 232 46.17 21.56 -13.01
N MET A 233 46.65 21.51 -14.27
CA MET A 233 47.63 20.51 -14.70
C MET A 233 48.74 21.05 -15.60
N GLY A 234 49.99 20.69 -15.30
CA GLY A 234 51.14 20.93 -16.18
C GLY A 234 51.67 19.64 -16.81
N VAL A 235 51.71 19.58 -18.14
CA VAL A 235 52.42 18.52 -18.88
C VAL A 235 53.70 19.09 -19.44
N THR A 236 54.80 18.82 -18.74
CA THR A 236 56.11 19.42 -19.02
C THR A 236 56.88 18.68 -20.10
N SER A 237 56.73 17.36 -20.17
CA SER A 237 57.29 16.50 -21.20
C SER A 237 56.52 15.19 -21.27
N GLY A 238 56.32 14.70 -22.50
CA GLY A 238 55.62 13.45 -22.76
C GLY A 238 54.22 13.61 -23.34
N ASN A 239 53.52 12.48 -23.48
CA ASN A 239 52.14 12.43 -23.98
C ASN A 239 51.19 12.12 -22.83
N THR A 240 49.96 12.65 -22.87
CA THR A 240 48.86 12.39 -21.93
C THR A 240 47.55 12.26 -22.71
N ILE A 241 46.63 11.41 -22.24
CA ILE A 241 45.28 11.27 -22.80
C ILE A 241 44.27 11.71 -21.73
N LEU A 242 43.43 12.68 -22.06
CA LEU A 242 42.33 13.17 -21.24
C LEU A 242 41.01 12.87 -21.95
N TYR A 243 40.11 12.19 -21.26
CA TYR A 243 38.78 11.86 -21.75
C TYR A 243 37.74 12.19 -20.69
N ASN A 244 36.74 13.01 -21.02
CA ASN A 244 35.74 13.43 -20.05
C ASN A 244 36.36 14.08 -18.80
N VAL A 245 37.21 15.10 -18.99
CA VAL A 245 37.92 15.78 -17.91
C VAL A 245 37.51 17.24 -17.82
N VAL A 246 37.09 17.66 -16.62
CA VAL A 246 36.67 19.02 -16.32
C VAL A 246 37.73 19.74 -15.49
N PHE A 247 38.20 20.88 -15.97
CA PHE A 247 39.07 21.80 -15.24
C PHE A 247 38.30 23.04 -14.85
N SER A 248 38.00 23.24 -13.57
CA SER A 248 37.17 24.37 -13.12
C SER A 248 37.81 25.21 -12.02
N ASN A 249 37.77 26.54 -12.14
CA ASN A 249 38.20 27.47 -11.09
C ASN A 249 39.66 27.30 -10.62
N ASN A 250 40.52 26.71 -11.43
CA ASN A 250 41.94 26.61 -11.11
C ASN A 250 42.61 27.97 -11.36
N SER A 251 43.65 28.27 -10.59
CA SER A 251 44.35 29.55 -10.67
C SER A 251 45.87 29.41 -10.73
N ALA A 252 46.52 30.23 -11.56
CA ALA A 252 47.97 30.29 -11.66
C ALA A 252 48.49 31.72 -11.60
N LEU A 253 49.54 31.94 -10.81
CA LEU A 253 50.28 33.19 -10.75
C LEU A 253 51.77 32.90 -10.99
N ALA A 254 52.32 33.36 -12.10
CA ALA A 254 53.76 33.30 -12.37
C ALA A 254 54.38 34.69 -12.29
N THR A 255 55.39 34.88 -11.45
CA THR A 255 56.12 36.16 -11.37
C THR A 255 57.62 35.97 -11.56
N ASN A 256 58.23 36.86 -12.35
CA ASN A 256 59.68 36.94 -12.53
C ASN A 256 60.14 38.40 -12.51
N THR A 257 60.92 38.76 -11.49
CA THR A 257 61.41 40.14 -11.25
C THR A 257 62.92 40.29 -11.51
N SER A 258 63.58 39.25 -12.02
CA SER A 258 65.04 39.23 -12.24
C SER A 258 65.40 39.91 -13.56
N GLY A 259 65.86 41.17 -13.52
CA GLY A 259 66.29 41.97 -14.68
C GLY A 259 67.62 41.54 -15.32
N GLY A 260 67.75 40.27 -15.69
CA GLY A 260 68.99 39.69 -16.19
C GLY A 260 69.04 39.47 -17.70
N GLY A 261 68.98 40.53 -18.53
CA GLY A 261 69.53 40.62 -19.91
C GLY A 261 69.31 39.50 -20.95
N GLY A 262 68.48 38.50 -20.70
CA GLY A 262 68.11 37.40 -21.59
C GLY A 262 66.60 37.18 -21.55
N LEU A 263 66.06 36.43 -22.52
CA LEU A 263 64.62 36.08 -22.70
C LEU A 263 64.05 35.30 -21.49
N GLN A 264 63.96 35.95 -20.32
CA GLN A 264 63.44 35.40 -19.08
C GLN A 264 61.99 35.85 -18.92
N GLY A 265 61.06 34.92 -19.01
CA GLY A 265 59.62 35.20 -18.97
C GLY A 265 58.86 34.40 -17.92
N ALA A 266 57.66 34.86 -17.60
CA ALA A 266 56.69 34.17 -16.77
C ALA A 266 55.57 33.59 -17.63
N MET A 267 55.27 32.31 -17.43
CA MET A 267 54.20 31.59 -18.11
C MET A 267 53.19 31.07 -17.09
N ALA A 268 51.91 31.43 -17.23
CA ALA A 268 50.86 30.96 -16.33
C ALA A 268 49.68 30.40 -17.12
N SER A 269 49.25 29.19 -16.75
CA SER A 269 48.01 28.58 -17.24
C SER A 269 47.03 28.37 -16.10
N GLY A 270 45.78 28.81 -16.23
CA GLY A 270 44.78 28.58 -15.19
C GLY A 270 44.42 27.11 -15.13
N ALA A 271 43.94 26.56 -16.24
CA ALA A 271 43.45 25.18 -16.30
C ALA A 271 44.57 24.16 -16.59
N ILE A 272 45.17 24.22 -17.78
CA ILE A 272 46.09 23.20 -18.27
C ILE A 272 47.16 23.73 -19.23
N SER A 273 48.39 23.25 -19.10
CA SER A 273 49.48 23.56 -20.02
C SER A 273 50.14 22.31 -20.63
N PHE A 274 50.40 22.36 -21.93
CA PHE A 274 51.20 21.39 -22.67
C PHE A 274 52.50 22.05 -23.15
N TYR A 275 53.63 21.66 -22.56
CA TYR A 275 54.95 22.22 -22.83
C TYR A 275 55.85 21.35 -23.73
N ALA A 276 55.34 20.22 -24.23
CA ALA A 276 55.90 19.36 -25.25
C ALA A 276 54.95 18.16 -25.50
N GLY A 277 55.24 17.36 -26.52
CA GLY A 277 54.57 16.08 -26.77
C GLY A 277 53.30 16.17 -27.59
N SER A 278 52.73 14.99 -27.89
CA SER A 278 51.50 14.79 -28.67
C SER A 278 50.37 14.36 -27.73
N ASN A 279 49.77 15.36 -27.07
CA ASN A 279 48.73 15.16 -26.08
C ASN A 279 47.35 15.03 -26.72
N ARG A 280 46.43 14.34 -26.05
CA ARG A 280 45.07 14.09 -26.52
C ARG A 280 44.05 14.57 -25.48
N MET A 281 43.06 15.33 -25.93
CA MET A 281 41.94 15.80 -25.11
C MET A 281 40.64 15.56 -25.88
N ILE A 282 39.70 14.84 -25.28
CA ILE A 282 38.42 14.49 -25.89
C ILE A 282 37.34 14.70 -24.82
N ASN A 283 36.26 15.39 -25.16
CA ASN A 283 35.15 15.72 -24.24
C ASN A 283 35.70 16.38 -22.97
N CYS A 284 36.36 17.53 -23.09
CA CYS A 284 36.99 18.19 -21.94
C CYS A 284 36.48 19.62 -21.80
N ALA A 285 36.24 20.06 -20.56
CA ALA A 285 35.73 21.39 -20.26
C ALA A 285 36.73 22.19 -19.42
N LEU A 286 37.06 23.42 -19.82
CA LEU A 286 37.94 24.36 -19.12
C LEU A 286 37.11 25.57 -18.72
N ILE A 287 36.73 25.66 -17.44
CA ILE A 287 35.69 26.58 -16.97
C ILE A 287 36.20 27.51 -15.87
N GLY A 288 36.07 28.82 -16.05
CA GLY A 288 36.33 29.80 -14.99
C GLY A 288 37.78 29.82 -14.45
N ASN A 289 38.74 29.29 -15.20
CA ASN A 289 40.13 29.22 -14.75
C ASN A 289 40.84 30.57 -14.94
N GLN A 290 41.81 30.87 -14.07
CA GLN A 290 42.44 32.18 -13.99
C GLN A 290 43.96 32.08 -14.09
N ALA A 291 44.56 32.85 -15.00
CA ALA A 291 46.01 32.94 -15.15
C ALA A 291 46.50 34.37 -14.98
N THR A 292 47.57 34.56 -14.23
CA THR A 292 48.26 35.86 -14.10
C THR A 292 49.76 35.67 -14.28
N ALA A 293 50.39 36.45 -15.15
CA ALA A 293 51.85 36.44 -15.33
C ALA A 293 52.45 37.85 -15.28
N ASN A 294 53.44 38.05 -14.41
CA ASN A 294 54.06 39.35 -14.15
C ASN A 294 55.58 39.26 -14.32
N SER A 295 56.10 39.78 -15.44
CA SER A 295 57.53 39.70 -15.78
C SER A 295 57.89 40.63 -16.95
N GLU A 296 59.16 40.67 -17.34
CA GLU A 296 59.59 41.39 -18.56
C GLU A 296 58.98 40.77 -19.84
N TYR A 297 58.79 39.45 -19.85
CA TYR A 297 58.15 38.66 -20.92
C TYR A 297 57.05 37.77 -20.33
N SER A 298 55.80 38.23 -20.33
CA SER A 298 54.69 37.53 -19.69
C SER A 298 53.80 36.81 -20.71
N PHE A 299 53.44 35.56 -20.43
CA PHE A 299 52.60 34.71 -21.27
C PHE A 299 51.49 34.07 -20.43
N THR A 300 50.23 34.32 -20.78
CA THR A 300 49.09 33.75 -20.04
C THR A 300 48.11 33.04 -20.96
N GLY A 301 47.66 31.86 -20.53
CA GLY A 301 46.53 31.12 -21.09
C GLY A 301 45.53 30.81 -19.98
N GLY A 302 44.39 31.48 -19.92
CA GLY A 302 43.43 31.30 -18.81
C GLY A 302 42.91 29.86 -18.76
N GLY A 303 42.46 29.34 -19.91
CA GLY A 303 42.15 27.93 -20.10
C GLY A 303 43.40 27.10 -20.40
N LEU A 304 43.87 27.15 -21.65
CA LEU A 304 44.88 26.24 -22.21
C LEU A 304 46.16 26.98 -22.65
N ILE A 305 47.33 26.39 -22.36
CA ILE A 305 48.60 26.75 -23.00
C ILE A 305 49.09 25.60 -23.88
N LEU A 306 49.38 25.89 -25.15
CA LEU A 306 50.12 25.01 -26.06
C LEU A 306 51.47 25.66 -26.37
N THR A 307 52.56 25.11 -25.82
CA THR A 307 53.91 25.63 -26.10
C THR A 307 54.87 24.49 -26.40
N GLN A 308 55.59 24.53 -27.52
CA GLN A 308 56.46 23.41 -27.95
C GLN A 308 55.72 22.06 -28.11
N ALA A 309 54.40 22.06 -28.01
CA ALA A 309 53.54 20.91 -28.19
C ALA A 309 53.38 20.62 -29.69
N THR A 310 53.49 19.34 -30.07
CA THR A 310 53.51 18.93 -31.48
C THR A 310 52.55 17.77 -31.71
N GLY A 311 51.68 17.88 -32.71
CA GLY A 311 50.72 16.82 -33.04
C GLY A 311 49.68 16.58 -31.94
N CYS A 312 49.35 17.59 -31.13
CA CYS A 312 48.24 17.47 -30.18
C CYS A 312 46.90 17.34 -30.93
N GLN A 313 46.02 16.50 -30.40
CA GLN A 313 44.70 16.21 -30.97
C GLN A 313 43.65 16.54 -29.90
N ILE A 314 42.86 17.58 -30.14
CA ILE A 314 41.88 18.09 -29.18
C ILE A 314 40.52 18.11 -29.85
N SER A 315 39.52 17.41 -29.29
CA SER A 315 38.12 17.46 -29.74
C SER A 315 37.15 17.72 -28.62
N ASN A 316 35.97 18.22 -28.99
CA ASN A 316 34.82 18.38 -28.11
C ASN A 316 35.26 19.13 -26.84
N LEU A 317 35.87 20.30 -27.06
CA LEU A 317 36.48 21.11 -25.99
C LEU A 317 35.57 22.31 -25.69
N VAL A 318 35.12 22.43 -24.44
CA VAL A 318 34.48 23.66 -23.97
C VAL A 318 35.52 24.51 -23.24
N VAL A 319 35.63 25.79 -23.62
CA VAL A 319 36.52 26.77 -22.97
C VAL A 319 35.66 27.99 -22.63
N GLU A 320 35.18 28.01 -21.39
CA GLU A 320 34.22 29.02 -20.94
C GLU A 320 34.73 29.85 -19.78
N GLY A 321 34.54 31.17 -19.86
CA GLY A 321 34.68 32.04 -18.69
C GLY A 321 36.10 32.13 -18.13
N ASN A 322 37.11 31.67 -18.87
CA ASN A 322 38.50 31.68 -18.40
C ASN A 322 39.09 33.08 -18.54
N SER A 323 39.95 33.46 -17.60
CA SER A 323 40.56 34.78 -17.53
C SER A 323 42.08 34.71 -17.56
N ALA A 324 42.70 35.57 -18.36
CA ALA A 324 44.15 35.68 -18.49
C ALA A 324 44.58 37.14 -18.34
N ASN A 325 45.45 37.42 -17.36
CA ASN A 325 46.04 38.74 -17.14
C ASN A 325 47.57 38.68 -17.25
N SER A 326 48.12 39.39 -18.22
CA SER A 326 49.55 39.46 -18.48
C SER A 326 50.06 40.89 -18.23
N GLU A 327 50.91 41.07 -17.23
CA GLU A 327 51.54 42.35 -16.93
C GLU A 327 53.04 42.31 -17.26
N GLY A 328 53.44 43.21 -18.15
CA GLY A 328 54.83 43.46 -18.54
C GLY A 328 55.49 44.45 -17.58
N ILE A 329 56.54 44.03 -16.87
CA ILE A 329 57.31 44.87 -15.94
C ILE A 329 58.57 45.40 -16.64
N ASP A 330 58.75 46.72 -16.67
CA ASP A 330 59.95 47.34 -17.26
C ASP A 330 61.17 47.29 -16.33
N ASN A 331 62.13 46.45 -16.71
CA ASN A 331 63.44 46.32 -16.06
C ASN A 331 64.60 46.89 -16.92
N GLY A 332 64.31 47.69 -17.96
CA GLY A 332 65.30 48.37 -18.79
C GLY A 332 65.68 47.66 -20.10
N SER A 333 65.01 46.55 -20.43
CA SER A 333 65.03 45.83 -21.71
C SER A 333 63.57 45.64 -22.11
N GLY A 334 63.19 46.01 -23.35
CA GLY A 334 61.78 46.25 -23.72
C GLY A 334 60.79 45.16 -23.28
N CYS A 335 59.64 45.56 -22.74
CA CYS A 335 58.66 44.66 -22.11
C CYS A 335 57.65 44.11 -23.11
N TYR A 336 57.27 42.84 -22.93
CA TYR A 336 56.25 42.15 -23.71
C TYR A 336 55.25 41.44 -22.80
N ALA A 337 53.96 41.69 -23.05
CA ALA A 337 52.86 41.00 -22.39
C ALA A 337 51.94 40.35 -23.44
N PHE A 338 51.76 39.04 -23.32
CA PHE A 338 50.91 38.24 -24.19
C PHE A 338 49.84 37.51 -23.38
N SER A 339 48.59 37.63 -23.82
CA SER A 339 47.45 37.06 -23.10
C SER A 339 46.46 36.37 -24.05
N GLY A 340 46.10 35.13 -23.73
CA GLY A 340 45.02 34.37 -24.33
C GLY A 340 44.02 33.95 -23.26
N GLY A 341 42.84 34.57 -23.20
CA GLY A 341 41.82 34.27 -22.18
C GLY A 341 41.44 32.79 -22.15
N GLY A 342 41.00 32.26 -23.29
CA GLY A 342 40.71 30.84 -23.47
C GLY A 342 41.96 30.01 -23.76
N MET A 343 42.78 30.44 -24.73
CA MET A 343 43.98 29.69 -25.14
C MET A 343 45.16 30.57 -25.57
N PHE A 344 46.38 30.12 -25.26
CA PHE A 344 47.64 30.69 -25.75
C PHE A 344 48.49 29.62 -26.46
N VAL A 345 49.00 29.94 -27.64
CA VAL A 345 49.75 29.01 -28.51
C VAL A 345 51.09 29.61 -28.98
N GLU A 346 52.18 28.88 -28.80
CA GLU A 346 53.52 29.30 -29.25
C GLU A 346 54.47 28.13 -29.56
N TYR A 347 55.33 28.25 -30.57
CA TYR A 347 56.35 27.23 -30.93
C TYR A 347 55.78 25.81 -31.19
N THR A 348 54.58 25.69 -31.77
CA THR A 348 53.86 24.41 -31.91
C THR A 348 53.76 23.89 -33.35
N ASP A 349 53.98 22.60 -33.62
CA ASP A 349 53.86 22.06 -34.98
C ASP A 349 52.79 20.95 -35.09
N GLY A 350 51.83 21.12 -36.01
CA GLY A 350 50.84 20.10 -36.38
C GLY A 350 49.74 19.87 -35.35
N ASN A 351 49.42 20.85 -34.50
CA ASN A 351 48.31 20.70 -33.54
C ASN A 351 46.96 20.86 -34.24
N PHE A 352 45.98 20.07 -33.80
CA PHE A 352 44.65 20.03 -34.37
C PHE A 352 43.59 20.14 -33.27
N ILE A 353 42.70 21.14 -33.39
CA ILE A 353 41.59 21.38 -32.47
C ILE A 353 40.30 21.34 -33.30
N ASN A 354 39.30 20.59 -32.85
CA ASN A 354 38.04 20.44 -33.57
C ASN A 354 36.85 20.40 -32.63
N ASN A 355 35.68 20.90 -33.06
CA ASN A 355 34.47 20.92 -32.24
C ASN A 355 34.72 21.57 -30.88
N ALA A 356 35.28 22.79 -30.90
CA ALA A 356 35.59 23.52 -29.68
C ALA A 356 34.74 24.79 -29.56
N THR A 357 34.26 25.07 -28.35
CA THR A 357 33.47 26.26 -28.05
C THR A 357 34.25 27.14 -27.07
N PHE A 358 34.74 28.27 -27.58
CA PHE A 358 35.40 29.32 -26.80
C PHE A 358 34.41 30.44 -26.52
N THR A 359 33.83 30.46 -25.32
CA THR A 359 32.79 31.43 -24.98
C THR A 359 33.08 32.21 -23.71
N ASN A 360 32.71 33.48 -23.67
CA ASN A 360 32.80 34.35 -22.49
C ASN A 360 34.19 34.42 -21.83
N ASN A 361 35.26 34.13 -22.56
CA ASN A 361 36.61 34.21 -22.02
C ASN A 361 37.06 35.67 -21.95
N TYR A 362 38.02 35.95 -21.08
CA TYR A 362 38.51 37.29 -20.80
C TYR A 362 40.04 37.36 -20.92
N GLY A 363 40.53 38.31 -21.71
CA GLY A 363 41.97 38.55 -21.91
C GLY A 363 42.36 39.99 -21.54
N GLU A 364 43.37 40.14 -20.70
CA GLU A 364 43.98 41.42 -20.37
C GLU A 364 45.50 41.33 -20.56
N ALA A 365 46.08 42.33 -21.23
CA ALA A 365 47.52 42.48 -21.38
C ALA A 365 47.91 43.94 -21.19
N SER A 366 48.86 44.22 -20.31
CA SER A 366 49.36 45.57 -20.05
C SER A 366 50.88 45.58 -19.97
N ALA A 367 51.54 46.54 -20.63
CA ALA A 367 52.99 46.72 -20.52
C ALA A 367 53.38 48.17 -20.87
N PRO A 368 54.45 48.73 -20.29
CA PRO A 368 55.04 50.01 -20.74
C PRO A 368 55.56 49.96 -22.18
N GLY A 369 55.88 48.75 -22.67
CA GLY A 369 56.38 48.45 -24.01
C GLY A 369 55.28 47.98 -24.97
N THR A 370 55.42 46.75 -25.50
CA THR A 370 54.48 46.16 -26.47
C THR A 370 53.59 45.14 -25.78
N TYR A 371 52.28 45.17 -26.04
CA TYR A 371 51.33 44.20 -25.47
C TYR A 371 50.35 43.74 -26.55
N TYR A 372 50.01 42.46 -26.53
CA TYR A 372 49.08 41.83 -27.46
C TYR A 372 48.20 40.82 -26.73
N GLY A 373 46.90 40.85 -26.98
CA GLY A 373 45.95 39.96 -26.31
C GLY A 373 44.86 39.48 -27.24
N ALA A 374 44.35 38.28 -26.94
CA ALA A 374 43.08 37.75 -27.40
C ALA A 374 42.32 37.19 -26.19
N ALA A 375 41.00 37.24 -26.22
CA ALA A 375 40.20 36.64 -25.18
C ALA A 375 39.82 35.19 -25.55
N GLY A 376 39.53 34.88 -26.81
CA GLY A 376 39.33 33.51 -27.27
C GLY A 376 40.66 32.74 -27.38
N ALA A 377 41.48 33.03 -28.39
CA ALA A 377 42.78 32.39 -28.57
C ALA A 377 43.89 33.32 -29.13
N TYR A 378 45.06 33.25 -28.52
CA TYR A 378 46.26 33.98 -28.91
C TYR A 378 47.29 33.04 -29.57
N PHE A 379 47.83 33.44 -30.73
CA PHE A 379 48.88 32.73 -31.46
C PHE A 379 50.13 33.62 -31.62
N GLY A 380 51.24 33.17 -31.02
CA GLY A 380 52.53 33.87 -31.05
C GLY A 380 53.23 33.83 -32.41
N GLY A 381 54.20 34.74 -32.60
CA GLY A 381 54.86 35.03 -33.89
C GLY A 381 56.04 34.13 -34.30
N ALA A 382 56.24 32.99 -33.64
CA ALA A 382 57.35 32.10 -33.97
C ALA A 382 57.15 31.44 -35.35
N THR A 383 58.25 31.23 -36.08
CA THR A 383 58.30 30.68 -37.46
C THR A 383 57.75 29.25 -37.61
N TYR A 384 57.26 28.64 -36.52
CA TYR A 384 56.90 27.22 -36.45
C TYR A 384 55.54 26.96 -35.81
N ALA A 385 54.62 27.92 -35.69
CA ALA A 385 53.28 27.69 -35.14
C ALA A 385 52.28 27.22 -36.24
N THR A 386 52.10 25.91 -36.42
CA THR A 386 51.06 25.34 -37.28
C THR A 386 49.98 24.70 -36.38
N THR A 387 48.87 25.40 -36.20
CA THR A 387 47.68 24.89 -35.52
C THR A 387 46.49 25.04 -36.45
N THR A 388 45.71 23.97 -36.58
CA THR A 388 44.45 23.98 -37.33
C THR A 388 43.31 23.89 -36.33
N ILE A 389 42.36 24.81 -36.45
CA ILE A 389 41.11 24.81 -35.71
C ILE A 389 39.97 24.65 -36.70
N SER A 390 39.14 23.65 -36.47
CA SER A 390 38.04 23.29 -37.37
C SER A 390 36.72 23.19 -36.61
N ASN A 391 35.60 23.49 -37.27
CA ASN A 391 34.24 23.28 -36.73
C ASN A 391 34.11 23.83 -35.29
N SER A 392 34.37 25.12 -35.05
CA SER A 392 34.52 25.67 -33.68
C SER A 392 33.88 27.06 -33.50
N ILE A 393 33.39 27.39 -32.30
CA ILE A 393 32.82 28.72 -31.94
C ILE A 393 33.86 29.53 -31.21
N PHE A 394 33.89 30.81 -31.54
CA PHE A 394 34.37 31.84 -30.66
C PHE A 394 33.27 32.90 -30.51
N HIS A 395 32.72 33.05 -29.32
CA HIS A 395 31.59 33.94 -29.05
C HIS A 395 31.67 34.62 -27.68
N GLY A 396 31.29 35.88 -27.57
CA GLY A 396 31.19 36.58 -26.29
C GLY A 396 32.53 36.81 -25.59
N ASN A 397 33.67 36.56 -26.26
CA ASN A 397 35.00 36.74 -25.69
C ASN A 397 35.34 38.25 -25.59
N GLN A 398 35.99 38.68 -24.50
CA GLN A 398 36.19 40.11 -24.20
C GLN A 398 37.63 40.47 -23.81
N ILE A 399 38.16 41.58 -24.34
CA ILE A 399 39.50 42.11 -24.02
C ILE A 399 39.40 43.47 -23.32
N GLN A 400 40.24 43.70 -22.31
CA GLN A 400 40.43 45.01 -21.67
C GLN A 400 41.89 45.51 -21.82
N GLY A 401 42.07 46.83 -22.03
CA GLY A 401 43.38 47.46 -22.21
C GLY A 401 43.76 47.55 -23.69
N GLY A 402 43.71 48.76 -24.26
CA GLY A 402 43.57 48.92 -25.71
C GLY A 402 44.86 48.81 -26.52
N LEU A 403 45.02 47.75 -27.31
CA LEU A 403 45.54 47.85 -28.69
C LEU A 403 44.99 46.69 -29.57
N ALA A 404 44.57 47.09 -30.78
CA ALA A 404 44.04 46.38 -31.94
C ALA A 404 44.24 44.84 -32.01
N GLY A 405 43.23 44.10 -31.57
CA GLY A 405 43.06 42.66 -31.81
C GLY A 405 41.58 42.32 -31.87
N ASN A 406 41.22 41.30 -32.64
CA ASN A 406 39.89 40.72 -32.56
C ASN A 406 39.76 40.00 -31.20
N SER A 407 38.64 40.17 -30.51
CA SER A 407 38.43 39.59 -29.18
C SER A 407 38.47 38.05 -29.18
N ASP A 408 38.04 37.44 -30.27
CA ASP A 408 38.07 36.00 -30.47
C ASP A 408 39.47 35.51 -30.78
N ILE A 409 40.17 36.12 -31.73
CA ILE A 409 41.45 35.62 -32.23
C ILE A 409 42.49 36.73 -32.41
N TYR A 410 43.70 36.49 -31.93
CA TYR A 410 44.87 37.28 -32.30
C TYR A 410 45.99 36.35 -32.76
N ALA A 411 46.50 36.57 -33.98
CA ALA A 411 47.69 35.89 -34.48
C ALA A 411 48.74 36.90 -34.93
N PHE A 412 49.95 36.78 -34.38
CA PHE A 412 51.04 37.73 -34.64
C PHE A 412 51.44 37.80 -36.14
N ALA A 413 51.31 36.69 -36.87
CA ALA A 413 51.56 36.62 -38.32
C ALA A 413 50.53 37.38 -39.17
N LEU A 414 49.38 37.77 -38.61
CA LEU A 414 48.37 38.58 -39.29
C LEU A 414 48.66 40.10 -39.20
N HIS A 415 49.70 40.51 -38.45
CA HIS A 415 50.06 41.91 -38.29
C HIS A 415 50.97 42.42 -39.45
N PRO A 416 50.68 43.57 -40.08
CA PRO A 416 51.46 44.07 -41.20
C PRO A 416 52.93 44.33 -40.81
N GLY A 417 53.87 43.67 -41.52
CA GLY A 417 55.32 43.87 -41.33
C GLY A 417 56.03 42.80 -40.52
N PHE A 418 55.32 41.79 -40.02
CA PHE A 418 55.89 40.62 -39.34
C PHE A 418 55.69 39.35 -40.18
N GLY A 419 56.67 38.44 -40.19
CA GLY A 419 56.59 37.15 -40.89
C GLY A 419 56.35 36.00 -39.91
N GLY A 420 55.62 34.97 -40.32
CA GLY A 420 55.31 33.78 -39.52
C GLY A 420 54.30 32.86 -40.22
N ASN A 421 54.05 31.68 -39.67
CA ASN A 421 52.96 30.81 -40.13
C ASN A 421 51.63 31.29 -39.51
N VAL A 422 50.55 31.25 -40.28
CA VAL A 422 49.21 31.64 -39.84
C VAL A 422 48.46 30.36 -39.41
N PRO A 423 47.78 30.34 -38.24
CA PRO A 423 46.88 29.24 -37.90
C PRO A 423 45.79 29.07 -38.97
N SER A 424 45.41 27.84 -39.26
CA SER A 424 44.33 27.53 -40.20
C SER A 424 43.02 27.46 -39.43
N PHE A 425 42.03 28.22 -39.86
CA PHE A 425 40.65 28.15 -39.34
C PHE A 425 39.75 27.64 -40.45
N ASN A 426 38.96 26.61 -40.17
CA ASN A 426 38.04 26.00 -41.13
C ASN A 426 36.65 25.82 -40.49
N ASN A 427 35.59 26.26 -41.15
CA ASN A 427 34.21 26.07 -40.65
C ASN A 427 34.00 26.57 -39.20
N CYS A 428 34.59 27.71 -38.86
CA CYS A 428 34.47 28.29 -37.53
C CYS A 428 33.46 29.45 -37.54
N LEU A 429 32.78 29.66 -36.42
CA LEU A 429 31.97 30.86 -36.19
C LEU A 429 32.72 31.80 -35.26
N PHE A 430 32.77 33.09 -35.62
CA PHE A 430 33.38 34.16 -34.83
C PHE A 430 32.40 35.32 -34.64
N ASP A 431 32.57 36.12 -33.60
CA ASP A 431 31.78 37.36 -33.43
C ASP A 431 32.15 38.41 -34.47
N THR A 432 33.44 38.49 -34.82
CA THR A 432 33.96 39.56 -35.68
C THR A 432 35.08 39.17 -36.65
N TYR A 433 35.64 37.96 -36.56
CA TYR A 433 36.80 37.56 -37.37
C TYR A 433 36.36 36.99 -38.73
N THR A 434 36.83 37.58 -39.83
CA THR A 434 36.42 37.21 -41.20
C THR A 434 37.45 36.36 -41.95
N GLY A 435 38.50 35.86 -41.28
CA GLY A 435 39.55 35.06 -41.91
C GLY A 435 39.29 33.55 -41.81
N GLY A 436 40.03 32.75 -42.60
CA GLY A 436 39.87 31.29 -42.66
C GLY A 436 39.07 30.80 -43.87
N THR A 437 38.86 29.49 -43.95
CA THR A 437 38.06 28.84 -45.00
C THR A 437 36.68 28.50 -44.45
N ASN A 438 35.60 28.85 -45.15
CA ASN A 438 34.21 28.59 -44.73
C ASN A 438 33.86 29.08 -43.31
N CYS A 439 34.52 30.14 -42.83
CA CYS A 439 34.22 30.68 -41.51
C CYS A 439 33.09 31.72 -41.59
N LEU A 440 32.24 31.74 -40.57
CA LEU A 440 31.08 32.61 -40.45
C LEU A 440 31.35 33.73 -39.43
N VAL A 441 30.70 34.88 -39.64
CA VAL A 441 30.59 35.94 -38.65
C VAL A 441 29.13 36.07 -38.27
N GLY A 442 28.79 35.79 -37.03
CA GLY A 442 27.40 35.70 -36.58
C GLY A 442 27.30 35.36 -35.10
N THR A 443 26.09 35.08 -34.63
CA THR A 443 25.85 34.59 -33.26
C THR A 443 25.56 33.09 -33.30
N PRO A 444 26.09 32.31 -32.34
CA PRO A 444 25.83 30.87 -32.29
C PRO A 444 24.43 30.54 -31.76
N ASP A 445 23.70 31.50 -31.18
CA ASP A 445 22.37 31.33 -30.58
C ASP A 445 22.27 30.08 -29.69
N PHE A 446 23.05 30.07 -28.61
CA PHE A 446 23.05 28.99 -27.61
C PHE A 446 21.67 28.81 -26.96
N ARG A 447 21.31 27.58 -26.58
CA ARG A 447 20.01 27.22 -26.01
C ARG A 447 19.79 27.81 -24.63
N ASP A 448 20.72 27.54 -23.71
CA ASP A 448 20.71 28.09 -22.37
C ASP A 448 22.13 28.46 -21.91
N PRO A 449 22.71 29.54 -22.48
CA PRO A 449 24.04 29.98 -22.06
C PRO A 449 24.10 30.46 -20.60
N SER A 450 22.97 30.49 -19.87
CA SER A 450 22.95 30.77 -18.43
C SER A 450 23.15 29.53 -17.57
N ASP A 451 22.95 28.34 -18.13
CA ASP A 451 23.22 27.04 -17.53
C ASP A 451 24.04 26.13 -18.47
N PRO A 452 25.34 26.44 -18.67
CA PRO A 452 26.17 25.85 -19.72
C PRO A 452 26.30 24.32 -19.74
N ASN A 453 26.26 23.68 -18.57
CA ASN A 453 26.39 22.24 -18.35
C ASN A 453 25.07 21.56 -18.00
N GLY A 454 23.95 22.23 -18.26
CA GLY A 454 22.63 21.66 -18.08
C GLY A 454 22.22 21.40 -16.63
N LEU A 455 21.04 20.81 -16.49
CA LEU A 455 20.39 20.54 -15.22
C LEU A 455 21.03 19.38 -14.46
N ASP A 456 21.73 18.49 -15.16
CA ASP A 456 22.40 17.33 -14.55
C ASP A 456 23.80 17.65 -14.00
N ASP A 457 24.27 18.89 -14.16
CA ASP A 457 25.59 19.39 -13.77
C ASP A 457 26.76 18.64 -14.46
N MET A 458 26.51 17.86 -15.51
CA MET A 458 27.51 17.09 -16.24
C MET A 458 27.74 17.71 -17.61
N TRP A 459 29.01 17.90 -17.97
CA TRP A 459 29.36 18.34 -19.32
C TRP A 459 29.22 17.19 -20.31
N PHE A 460 28.99 17.53 -21.58
CA PHE A 460 28.96 16.59 -22.70
C PHE A 460 27.73 15.65 -22.64
N THR A 461 26.62 16.18 -22.13
CA THR A 461 25.30 15.54 -22.06
C THR A 461 24.30 16.29 -22.93
N SER A 462 23.10 15.74 -23.13
CA SER A 462 22.11 16.32 -24.04
C SER A 462 21.53 17.67 -23.57
N ASP A 463 21.62 17.97 -22.27
CA ASP A 463 21.07 19.17 -21.65
C ASP A 463 22.05 20.35 -21.52
N ASP A 464 23.31 20.19 -21.97
CA ASP A 464 24.32 21.26 -22.03
C ASP A 464 23.76 22.53 -22.71
N GLY A 465 23.77 23.65 -21.98
CA GLY A 465 23.21 24.93 -22.43
C GLY A 465 23.99 25.61 -23.56
N LEU A 466 25.26 25.24 -23.76
CA LEU A 466 26.10 25.73 -24.87
C LEU A 466 25.87 25.00 -26.20
N HIS A 467 24.78 24.24 -26.32
CA HIS A 467 24.30 23.74 -27.60
C HIS A 467 23.71 24.86 -28.44
N ILE A 468 23.86 24.78 -29.76
CA ILE A 468 23.20 25.73 -30.65
C ILE A 468 21.69 25.47 -30.72
N SER A 469 20.93 26.55 -30.86
CA SER A 469 19.49 26.47 -31.16
C SER A 469 19.25 26.35 -32.67
N CYS A 470 18.03 25.94 -33.05
CA CYS A 470 17.62 25.73 -34.44
C CYS A 470 17.64 26.98 -35.34
N ASN A 471 17.83 28.18 -34.76
CA ASN A 471 17.94 29.44 -35.51
C ASN A 471 19.40 29.91 -35.69
N SER A 472 20.36 29.16 -35.15
CA SER A 472 21.77 29.50 -35.21
C SER A 472 22.28 29.59 -36.64
N ASP A 473 23.08 30.62 -36.93
CA ASP A 473 23.80 30.75 -38.21
C ASP A 473 24.80 29.61 -38.44
N ALA A 474 25.10 28.86 -37.38
CA ALA A 474 26.17 27.88 -37.31
C ALA A 474 25.71 26.45 -37.60
N ILE A 475 24.39 26.22 -37.69
CA ILE A 475 23.78 24.94 -38.06
C ILE A 475 24.18 24.53 -39.48
N ASP A 476 24.44 23.25 -39.74
CA ASP A 476 24.76 22.68 -41.07
C ASP A 476 26.01 23.24 -41.80
N ASN A 477 26.90 23.96 -41.11
CA ASN A 477 28.00 24.72 -41.73
C ASN A 477 29.43 24.15 -41.53
N GLY A 478 29.65 22.83 -41.49
CA GLY A 478 31.00 22.28 -41.25
C GLY A 478 31.34 21.01 -42.03
N ASP A 479 32.55 20.48 -41.82
CA ASP A 479 33.26 19.64 -42.82
C ASP A 479 33.79 18.30 -42.29
N GLN A 480 33.09 17.23 -42.72
CA GLN A 480 33.43 15.80 -42.76
C GLN A 480 34.90 15.44 -42.65
N THR A 481 35.66 16.07 -43.54
CA THR A 481 37.02 15.67 -43.88
C THR A 481 38.05 16.17 -42.88
N LEU A 482 37.61 16.99 -41.92
CA LEU A 482 38.46 17.58 -40.89
C LEU A 482 38.33 16.84 -39.54
N LEU A 483 37.62 15.71 -39.47
CA LEU A 483 37.65 14.84 -38.29
C LEU A 483 38.96 14.05 -38.21
N PHE A 484 39.34 13.64 -37.00
CA PHE A 484 40.51 12.77 -36.76
C PHE A 484 40.07 11.36 -36.37
N PRO A 485 40.97 10.36 -36.40
CA PRO A 485 40.59 8.99 -36.11
C PRO A 485 40.07 8.73 -34.68
N ASP A 486 39.17 7.78 -34.51
CA ASP A 486 38.59 7.33 -33.25
C ASP A 486 39.58 6.51 -32.42
N PHE A 487 40.65 7.12 -31.93
CA PHE A 487 41.74 6.38 -31.30
C PHE A 487 41.37 5.64 -30.00
N ILE A 488 40.18 5.83 -29.44
CA ILE A 488 39.72 5.17 -28.22
C ILE A 488 38.58 4.19 -28.51
N ASP A 489 38.11 4.07 -29.76
CA ASP A 489 36.96 3.24 -30.13
C ASP A 489 35.73 3.66 -29.27
N LEU A 490 35.29 4.90 -29.50
CA LEU A 490 34.24 5.57 -28.73
C LEU A 490 32.88 4.89 -28.90
N ASP A 491 32.61 4.28 -30.06
CA ASP A 491 31.35 3.57 -30.35
C ASP A 491 31.43 2.04 -30.11
N GLY A 492 32.62 1.51 -29.83
CA GLY A 492 32.83 0.11 -29.47
C GLY A 492 32.82 -0.85 -30.65
N ASP A 493 33.02 -0.35 -31.87
CA ASP A 493 33.08 -1.13 -33.10
C ASP A 493 34.47 -1.77 -33.37
N LEU A 494 35.46 -1.44 -32.53
CA LEU A 494 36.86 -1.88 -32.57
C LEU A 494 37.68 -1.31 -33.73
N ASP A 495 37.18 -0.31 -34.48
CA ASP A 495 37.90 0.42 -35.52
C ASP A 495 38.46 1.75 -35.01
N SER A 496 39.59 1.67 -34.31
CA SER A 496 40.25 2.90 -33.84
C SER A 496 40.90 3.79 -34.92
N ALA A 497 40.73 3.43 -36.21
CA ALA A 497 41.33 4.10 -37.35
C ALA A 497 40.32 4.86 -38.22
N GLU A 498 39.02 4.64 -38.07
CA GLU A 498 37.99 5.47 -38.70
C GLU A 498 37.92 6.85 -38.05
N ASN A 499 37.29 7.82 -38.71
CA ASN A 499 37.12 9.15 -38.10
C ASN A 499 36.19 9.05 -36.89
N MET A 500 36.46 9.83 -35.83
CA MET A 500 35.61 9.92 -34.62
C MET A 500 34.12 9.83 -34.96
N SER A 501 33.50 8.72 -34.57
CA SER A 501 32.13 8.36 -34.93
C SER A 501 31.09 8.98 -34.00
N MET A 502 31.50 9.59 -32.88
CA MET A 502 30.61 10.09 -31.84
C MET A 502 30.75 11.60 -31.58
N ASP A 503 29.61 12.29 -31.43
CA ASP A 503 29.52 13.73 -31.13
C ASP A 503 29.82 14.08 -29.66
N HIS A 504 29.63 15.34 -29.27
CA HIS A 504 29.89 15.72 -27.87
C HIS A 504 28.84 15.16 -26.89
N ARG A 505 27.71 14.61 -27.37
CA ARG A 505 26.66 13.90 -26.61
C ARG A 505 26.84 12.37 -26.68
N LEU A 506 27.98 11.91 -27.20
CA LEU A 506 28.23 10.50 -27.49
C LEU A 506 27.15 9.88 -28.39
N GLN A 507 26.59 10.66 -29.33
CA GLN A 507 25.66 10.15 -30.34
C GLN A 507 26.41 9.87 -31.64
N PRO A 508 26.02 8.84 -32.42
CA PRO A 508 26.63 8.55 -33.71
C PRO A 508 26.54 9.75 -34.66
N ARG A 509 27.67 10.18 -35.21
CA ARG A 509 27.81 11.30 -36.17
C ARG A 509 27.29 10.95 -37.58
N VAL A 510 26.54 9.85 -37.76
CA VAL A 510 26.06 9.34 -39.05
C VAL A 510 24.53 9.21 -39.05
N HIS A 511 23.85 9.96 -39.93
CA HIS A 511 22.45 9.72 -40.27
C HIS A 511 22.29 9.64 -41.80
N ASN A 512 21.67 8.58 -42.32
CA ASN A 512 21.47 8.34 -43.76
C ASN A 512 22.74 8.32 -44.65
N GLY A 513 23.88 7.86 -44.12
CA GLY A 513 25.10 7.69 -44.91
C GLY A 513 25.79 9.01 -45.31
N GLN A 514 25.42 10.12 -44.69
CA GLN A 514 26.18 11.36 -44.66
C GLN A 514 26.49 11.63 -43.18
N VAL A 515 27.77 11.77 -42.83
CA VAL A 515 28.14 12.30 -41.51
C VAL A 515 27.74 13.78 -41.52
N ASP A 516 27.24 14.35 -40.45
CA ASP A 516 26.95 15.80 -40.40
C ASP A 516 27.81 16.41 -39.31
N ILE A 517 28.69 17.32 -39.72
CA ILE A 517 29.47 18.13 -38.79
C ILE A 517 29.52 19.56 -39.30
N GLY A 518 28.34 20.16 -39.48
CA GLY A 518 28.11 21.54 -39.09
C GLY A 518 29.15 22.07 -38.11
N ALA A 519 29.48 23.36 -38.17
CA ALA A 519 30.22 23.95 -37.05
C ALA A 519 29.53 23.56 -35.72
N PHE A 520 28.21 23.29 -35.72
CA PHE A 520 27.45 22.69 -34.63
C PHE A 520 26.36 21.73 -35.12
N GLU A 521 25.83 20.96 -34.18
CA GLU A 521 25.25 19.63 -34.33
C GLU A 521 23.80 19.54 -34.89
N PHE A 522 23.53 18.39 -35.55
CA PHE A 522 22.25 17.74 -35.90
C PHE A 522 21.43 18.20 -37.13
N GLN A 523 21.63 17.51 -38.28
CA GLN A 523 20.62 17.29 -39.32
C GLN A 523 19.72 16.07 -39.06
N GLY A 524 18.61 16.30 -38.37
CA GLY A 524 17.37 15.56 -38.58
C GLY A 524 16.53 16.28 -39.64
N LEU A 525 15.90 15.52 -40.55
CA LEU A 525 15.10 16.02 -41.68
C LEU A 525 14.34 17.31 -41.37
N THR A 526 14.47 18.31 -42.25
CA THR A 526 13.64 19.51 -42.28
C THR A 526 12.19 19.19 -41.94
N THR A 527 11.78 19.50 -40.73
CA THR A 527 10.39 19.82 -40.47
C THR A 527 10.39 21.08 -39.62
N SER A 528 9.86 22.15 -40.20
CA SER A 528 9.20 23.22 -39.46
C SER A 528 8.44 22.60 -38.28
N PRO A 529 8.32 23.27 -37.11
CA PRO A 529 7.56 22.78 -35.95
C PRO A 529 6.32 22.00 -36.39
N GLY A 530 6.36 20.70 -36.16
CA GLY A 530 5.34 19.78 -36.63
C GLY A 530 4.08 19.96 -35.79
N ALA A 531 2.94 20.15 -36.47
CA ALA A 531 1.63 19.96 -35.85
C ALA A 531 1.22 18.50 -36.08
N GLY A 532 1.09 17.74 -35.01
CA GLY A 532 0.57 16.37 -35.01
C GLY A 532 -0.84 16.33 -34.45
N THR A 533 -1.62 15.32 -34.83
CA THR A 533 -2.87 14.98 -34.16
C THR A 533 -2.70 13.62 -33.50
N ASP A 534 -2.86 13.56 -32.19
CA ASP A 534 -2.91 12.32 -31.42
C ASP A 534 -4.36 11.83 -31.39
N VAL A 535 -4.65 10.80 -32.20
CA VAL A 535 -6.00 10.25 -32.36
C VAL A 535 -6.15 9.10 -31.37
N VAL A 536 -6.92 9.32 -30.31
CA VAL A 536 -7.07 8.35 -29.22
C VAL A 536 -8.52 7.97 -29.08
N THR A 537 -8.80 6.67 -28.95
CA THR A 537 -10.08 6.19 -28.44
C THR A 537 -9.86 5.61 -27.05
N ALA A 538 -10.51 6.19 -26.03
CA ALA A 538 -10.40 5.74 -24.65
C ALA A 538 -11.79 5.57 -24.04
N ALA A 539 -11.93 4.85 -22.93
CA ALA A 539 -13.22 4.73 -22.24
C ALA A 539 -13.17 5.25 -20.81
N CYS A 540 -14.27 5.87 -20.36
CA CYS A 540 -14.46 6.47 -19.03
C CYS A 540 -13.49 7.64 -18.69
N GLY A 541 -12.47 7.87 -19.50
CA GLY A 541 -11.59 9.04 -19.48
C GLY A 541 -10.21 8.71 -20.02
N TYR A 542 -9.42 9.73 -20.32
CA TYR A 542 -8.05 9.59 -20.83
C TYR A 542 -7.15 10.62 -20.18
N VAL A 543 -6.08 10.17 -19.53
CA VAL A 543 -5.02 11.06 -19.08
C VAL A 543 -4.12 11.33 -20.27
N TRP A 544 -4.09 12.56 -20.75
CA TRP A 544 -3.29 12.90 -21.93
C TRP A 544 -1.91 13.44 -21.53
N LEU A 545 -1.07 13.73 -22.53
CA LEU A 545 0.32 14.19 -22.40
C LEU A 545 0.49 15.42 -21.49
N ASP A 546 -0.55 16.24 -21.33
CA ASP A 546 -0.54 17.41 -20.44
C ASP A 546 -0.86 17.11 -18.97
N GLY A 547 -1.08 15.83 -18.64
CA GLY A 547 -1.44 15.37 -17.30
C GLY A 547 -2.90 15.61 -16.92
N ASN A 548 -3.73 16.17 -17.81
CA ASN A 548 -5.15 16.36 -17.57
C ASN A 548 -5.94 15.09 -17.91
N VAL A 549 -6.97 14.81 -17.12
CA VAL A 549 -7.92 13.72 -17.37
C VAL A 549 -9.09 14.24 -18.19
N TYR A 550 -9.23 13.76 -19.42
CA TYR A 550 -10.32 14.08 -20.32
C TYR A 550 -11.41 13.02 -20.24
N THR A 551 -12.58 13.36 -19.71
CA THR A 551 -13.71 12.43 -19.53
C THR A 551 -14.78 12.52 -20.64
N THR A 552 -14.54 13.33 -21.68
CA THR A 552 -15.40 13.51 -22.85
C THR A 552 -14.54 13.70 -24.10
N ASN A 553 -15.12 13.50 -25.29
CA ASN A 553 -14.43 13.76 -26.56
C ASN A 553 -13.76 15.13 -26.58
N ASN A 554 -12.53 15.20 -27.10
CA ASN A 554 -11.76 16.43 -27.16
C ASN A 554 -10.90 16.46 -28.41
N ASN A 555 -11.16 17.42 -29.30
CA ASN A 555 -10.41 17.64 -30.54
C ASN A 555 -9.68 19.00 -30.59
N VAL A 556 -9.50 19.64 -29.43
CA VAL A 556 -8.92 21.00 -29.31
C VAL A 556 -7.79 21.10 -28.31
N ALA A 557 -7.65 20.14 -27.38
CA ALA A 557 -6.55 20.14 -26.45
C ALA A 557 -5.23 20.06 -27.22
N THR A 558 -4.27 20.89 -26.83
CA THR A 558 -2.93 20.89 -27.44
C THR A 558 -1.90 20.67 -26.35
N HIS A 559 -0.92 19.82 -26.62
CA HIS A 559 0.21 19.59 -25.77
C HIS A 559 1.47 19.87 -26.57
N THR A 560 2.34 20.68 -26.01
CA THR A 560 3.66 20.90 -26.60
C THR A 560 4.56 19.78 -26.10
N ILE A 561 4.81 18.78 -26.95
CA ILE A 561 5.86 17.82 -26.67
C ILE A 561 7.17 18.57 -26.79
N LYS A 562 7.77 18.81 -25.63
CA LYS A 562 9.15 19.24 -25.52
C LYS A 562 9.99 18.02 -25.84
N ARG A 563 10.55 17.95 -27.05
CA ARG A 563 11.29 16.79 -27.55
C ARG A 563 12.73 16.77 -27.03
N GLY A 564 12.85 16.92 -25.71
CA GLY A 564 14.12 17.19 -25.06
C GLY A 564 14.70 18.55 -25.46
N PRO A 565 15.88 18.89 -24.93
CA PRO A 565 16.58 20.12 -25.25
C PRO A 565 16.99 20.22 -26.74
N ASP A 566 17.05 19.08 -27.46
CA ASP A 566 17.67 18.91 -28.78
C ASP A 566 16.77 19.09 -30.02
N GLU A 567 15.46 19.29 -29.87
CA GLU A 567 14.51 19.25 -30.99
C GLU A 567 13.49 20.40 -30.94
N CYS A 568 12.99 20.86 -32.10
CA CYS A 568 11.90 21.84 -32.15
C CYS A 568 10.65 21.29 -31.45
N ASP A 569 10.07 22.09 -30.53
CA ASP A 569 8.78 21.81 -29.90
C ASP A 569 7.73 21.38 -30.94
N SER A 570 7.11 20.23 -30.70
CA SER A 570 6.00 19.74 -31.52
C SER A 570 4.69 20.04 -30.82
N ILE A 571 3.73 20.65 -31.53
CA ILE A 571 2.38 20.81 -30.99
C ILE A 571 1.60 19.57 -31.41
N VAL A 572 1.21 18.78 -30.43
CA VAL A 572 0.28 17.67 -30.63
C VAL A 572 -1.11 18.16 -30.25
N THR A 573 -2.08 17.97 -31.13
CA THR A 573 -3.50 18.22 -30.87
C THR A 573 -4.14 16.89 -30.54
N LEU A 574 -4.82 16.78 -29.40
CA LEU A 574 -5.62 15.60 -29.07
C LEU A 574 -6.84 15.57 -30.00
N ASP A 575 -7.12 14.43 -30.62
CA ASP A 575 -8.40 14.05 -31.20
C ASP A 575 -8.90 12.80 -30.47
N LEU A 576 -9.39 13.03 -29.25
CA LEU A 576 -9.89 12.02 -28.35
C LEU A 576 -11.38 11.74 -28.61
N THR A 577 -11.69 10.47 -28.82
CA THR A 577 -13.04 9.92 -28.67
C THR A 577 -13.14 9.16 -27.34
N VAL A 578 -13.90 9.71 -26.39
CA VAL A 578 -14.23 9.01 -25.13
C VAL A 578 -15.50 8.19 -25.32
N ILE A 579 -15.35 6.88 -25.19
CA ILE A 579 -16.44 5.93 -25.09
C ILE A 579 -16.90 5.91 -23.61
N SER A 580 -17.97 6.64 -23.30
CA SER A 580 -18.56 6.63 -21.96
C SER A 580 -19.59 5.49 -21.81
N ILE A 581 -19.78 5.04 -20.57
CA ILE A 581 -21.01 4.37 -20.16
C ILE A 581 -21.99 5.44 -19.70
N SER A 582 -23.24 5.36 -20.13
CA SER A 582 -24.31 6.24 -19.69
C SER A 582 -24.59 6.02 -18.20
N ASP A 583 -24.59 7.10 -17.41
CA ASP A 583 -25.04 7.06 -16.01
C ASP A 583 -26.56 6.89 -15.95
N LEU A 584 -27.00 5.68 -15.65
CA LEU A 584 -28.40 5.28 -15.58
C LEU A 584 -28.96 5.56 -14.19
N THR A 585 -30.24 5.92 -14.11
CA THR A 585 -30.94 6.05 -12.84
C THR A 585 -31.69 4.74 -12.55
N PRO A 586 -31.19 3.86 -11.65
CA PRO A 586 -31.93 2.67 -11.26
C PRO A 586 -33.15 3.04 -10.42
N SER A 587 -34.22 2.27 -10.57
CA SER A 587 -35.43 2.44 -9.76
C SER A 587 -36.02 1.09 -9.37
N ALA A 588 -36.44 0.97 -8.11
CA ALA A 588 -37.19 -0.20 -7.68
C ALA A 588 -38.59 -0.16 -8.28
N THR A 589 -39.00 -1.24 -8.95
CA THR A 589 -40.37 -1.41 -9.47
C THR A 589 -41.40 -1.25 -8.35
N ASN A 590 -41.05 -1.71 -7.15
CA ASN A 590 -41.75 -1.39 -5.91
C ASN A 590 -40.72 -1.03 -4.84
N GLY A 591 -40.67 0.24 -4.42
CA GLY A 591 -39.71 0.76 -3.44
C GLY A 591 -40.02 0.40 -1.99
N THR A 592 -41.14 -0.28 -1.74
CA THR A 592 -41.50 -0.78 -0.40
C THR A 592 -42.04 -2.20 -0.51
N VAL A 593 -41.42 -3.12 0.22
CA VAL A 593 -41.81 -4.54 0.27
C VAL A 593 -42.07 -4.99 1.70
N CYS A 594 -42.74 -6.11 1.87
CA CYS A 594 -43.03 -6.69 3.18
C CYS A 594 -41.89 -7.59 3.64
N PHE A 595 -41.67 -7.66 4.96
CA PHE A 595 -40.82 -8.67 5.60
C PHE A 595 -41.46 -10.07 5.45
N SER A 596 -41.41 -10.67 4.26
CA SER A 596 -42.13 -11.93 3.98
C SER A 596 -41.41 -12.86 3.00
N ASN A 597 -40.08 -12.82 2.96
CA ASN A 597 -39.25 -13.47 1.94
C ASN A 597 -39.50 -13.00 0.49
N THR A 598 -40.17 -11.86 0.31
CA THR A 598 -40.49 -11.30 -1.01
C THR A 598 -39.39 -10.35 -1.49
N GLY A 599 -39.11 -10.39 -2.79
CA GLY A 599 -38.20 -9.48 -3.47
C GLY A 599 -38.94 -8.44 -4.31
N THR A 600 -38.19 -7.53 -4.91
CA THR A 600 -38.66 -6.63 -5.96
C THR A 600 -37.71 -6.74 -7.16
N THR A 601 -37.92 -5.93 -8.18
CA THR A 601 -36.95 -5.76 -9.25
C THR A 601 -36.42 -4.35 -9.28
N ILE A 602 -35.15 -4.20 -9.61
CA ILE A 602 -34.53 -2.92 -9.94
C ILE A 602 -34.51 -2.81 -11.46
N THR A 603 -35.03 -1.71 -11.99
CA THR A 603 -35.07 -1.46 -13.44
C THR A 603 -34.31 -0.21 -13.82
N THR A 604 -33.79 -0.19 -15.04
CA THR A 604 -33.25 1.01 -15.69
C THR A 604 -34.22 1.51 -16.77
N THR A 605 -34.04 2.73 -17.27
CA THR A 605 -34.86 3.27 -18.37
C THR A 605 -34.35 2.89 -19.76
N ALA A 606 -33.04 2.62 -19.87
CA ALA A 606 -32.33 2.17 -21.06
C ALA A 606 -31.03 1.46 -20.61
N SER A 607 -30.27 0.96 -21.58
CA SER A 607 -28.91 0.47 -21.38
C SER A 607 -28.06 0.81 -22.59
N ASP A 608 -26.75 0.91 -22.41
CA ASP A 608 -25.85 0.99 -23.54
C ASP A 608 -25.62 -0.40 -24.15
N ASN A 609 -25.65 -0.47 -25.48
CA ASN A 609 -25.40 -1.70 -26.21
C ASN A 609 -23.97 -2.23 -25.93
N GLY A 610 -23.86 -3.53 -25.60
CA GLY A 610 -22.59 -4.22 -25.36
C GLY A 610 -21.90 -3.87 -24.03
N VAL A 611 -22.61 -3.26 -23.07
CA VAL A 611 -22.09 -3.02 -21.71
C VAL A 611 -22.69 -4.05 -20.77
N ASP A 612 -21.88 -4.69 -19.93
CA ASP A 612 -22.35 -5.65 -18.93
C ASP A 612 -22.70 -4.93 -17.63
N TYR A 613 -23.91 -5.14 -17.14
CA TYR A 613 -24.41 -4.53 -15.91
C TYR A 613 -24.65 -5.59 -14.85
N VAL A 614 -24.21 -5.33 -13.62
CA VAL A 614 -24.51 -6.12 -12.43
C VAL A 614 -25.25 -5.26 -11.39
N LEU A 615 -26.18 -5.87 -10.69
CA LEU A 615 -26.78 -5.29 -9.49
C LEU A 615 -25.93 -5.66 -8.29
N ARG A 616 -25.54 -4.70 -7.45
CA ARG A 616 -24.78 -4.96 -6.22
C ARG A 616 -25.48 -4.41 -4.98
N ASP A 617 -25.24 -5.06 -3.85
CA ASP A 617 -25.52 -4.49 -2.53
C ASP A 617 -24.56 -3.32 -2.28
N ASP A 618 -25.12 -2.13 -2.08
CA ASP A 618 -24.37 -0.88 -1.88
C ASP A 618 -23.49 -0.89 -0.62
N GLN A 619 -23.79 -1.76 0.35
CA GLN A 619 -23.02 -1.79 1.59
C GLN A 619 -21.65 -2.49 1.45
N ASN A 620 -21.53 -3.45 0.53
CA ASN A 620 -20.38 -4.36 0.46
C ASN A 620 -19.96 -4.74 -0.96
N ASP A 621 -20.59 -4.15 -1.98
CA ASP A 621 -20.39 -4.40 -3.41
C ASP A 621 -20.56 -5.88 -3.83
N THR A 622 -21.31 -6.68 -3.05
CA THR A 622 -21.60 -8.06 -3.42
C THR A 622 -22.60 -8.10 -4.58
N ILE A 623 -22.29 -8.90 -5.60
CA ILE A 623 -23.16 -9.07 -6.77
C ILE A 623 -24.43 -9.82 -6.35
N VAL A 624 -25.58 -9.22 -6.65
CA VAL A 624 -26.93 -9.72 -6.34
C VAL A 624 -27.56 -10.36 -7.57
N ASP A 625 -27.40 -9.75 -8.75
CA ASP A 625 -27.91 -10.26 -10.03
C ASP A 625 -27.05 -9.76 -11.21
N GLY A 626 -27.08 -10.46 -12.34
CA GLY A 626 -26.25 -10.22 -13.53
C GLY A 626 -24.97 -11.08 -13.60
N PRO A 627 -24.06 -10.81 -14.56
CA PRO A 627 -24.11 -9.69 -15.52
C PRO A 627 -25.21 -9.84 -16.57
N ILE A 628 -25.80 -8.72 -16.97
CA ILE A 628 -26.73 -8.61 -18.10
C ILE A 628 -26.12 -7.64 -19.12
N THR A 629 -25.86 -8.12 -20.32
CA THR A 629 -25.37 -7.28 -21.43
C THR A 629 -26.49 -6.38 -21.95
N GLY A 630 -26.26 -5.07 -21.95
CA GLY A 630 -27.18 -4.08 -22.49
C GLY A 630 -27.33 -4.19 -24.00
N ASP A 631 -28.53 -3.91 -24.49
CA ASP A 631 -28.91 -3.98 -25.91
C ASP A 631 -29.55 -2.68 -26.43
N GLY A 632 -29.49 -1.60 -25.65
CA GLY A 632 -30.20 -0.35 -25.94
C GLY A 632 -31.52 -0.19 -25.17
N THR A 633 -32.02 -1.24 -24.52
CA THR A 633 -33.33 -1.25 -23.84
C THR A 633 -33.21 -1.29 -22.31
N ALA A 634 -34.33 -1.10 -21.62
CA ALA A 634 -34.41 -1.13 -20.15
C ALA A 634 -33.99 -2.49 -19.59
N LEU A 635 -33.14 -2.49 -18.56
CA LEU A 635 -32.72 -3.70 -17.86
C LEU A 635 -33.59 -3.96 -16.65
N THR A 636 -33.69 -5.23 -16.24
CA THR A 636 -34.42 -5.67 -15.04
C THR A 636 -33.56 -6.64 -14.25
N PHE A 637 -33.27 -6.30 -13.01
CA PHE A 637 -32.51 -7.09 -12.06
C PHE A 637 -33.41 -7.54 -10.91
N ASN A 638 -33.22 -8.75 -10.42
CA ASN A 638 -33.95 -9.30 -9.28
C ASN A 638 -33.16 -9.03 -8.00
N THR A 639 -33.83 -8.48 -6.98
CA THR A 639 -33.18 -8.23 -5.68
C THR A 639 -32.97 -9.50 -4.86
N GLY A 640 -33.51 -10.63 -5.31
CA GLY A 640 -33.71 -11.80 -4.46
C GLY A 640 -34.63 -11.50 -3.28
N THR A 641 -34.58 -12.36 -2.26
CA THR A 641 -35.37 -12.21 -1.04
C THR A 641 -34.79 -11.16 -0.10
N LEU A 642 -35.63 -10.23 0.36
CA LEU A 642 -35.24 -9.15 1.27
C LEU A 642 -35.73 -9.40 2.70
N THR A 643 -34.87 -9.15 3.69
CA THR A 643 -35.19 -9.25 5.13
C THR A 643 -34.92 -7.96 5.91
N SER A 644 -34.32 -6.95 5.30
CA SER A 644 -34.08 -5.62 5.87
C SER A 644 -34.00 -4.59 4.75
N ASP A 645 -34.12 -3.30 5.10
CA ASP A 645 -33.88 -2.20 4.18
C ASP A 645 -32.54 -2.39 3.46
N MET A 646 -32.55 -2.16 2.14
CA MET A 646 -31.37 -2.35 1.30
C MET A 646 -31.30 -1.26 0.24
N ASN A 647 -30.09 -0.77 -0.01
CA ASN A 647 -29.78 0.08 -1.15
C ASN A 647 -29.01 -0.75 -2.16
N TYR A 648 -29.32 -0.55 -3.43
CA TYR A 648 -28.60 -1.19 -4.52
C TYR A 648 -27.93 -0.13 -5.38
N ASN A 649 -26.68 -0.39 -5.76
CA ASN A 649 -26.02 0.28 -6.86
C ASN A 649 -26.02 -0.65 -8.09
N ILE A 650 -25.97 -0.05 -9.28
CA ILE A 650 -25.70 -0.79 -10.52
C ILE A 650 -24.27 -0.48 -10.92
N TYR A 651 -23.53 -1.51 -11.26
CA TYR A 651 -22.17 -1.41 -11.76
C TYR A 651 -22.11 -1.91 -13.19
N ALA A 652 -21.54 -1.10 -14.05
CA ALA A 652 -21.46 -1.35 -15.47
C ALA A 652 -20.01 -1.48 -15.89
N VAL A 653 -19.71 -2.48 -16.71
CA VAL A 653 -18.39 -2.72 -17.27
C VAL A 653 -18.50 -2.84 -18.78
N ARG A 654 -17.68 -2.09 -19.51
CA ARG A 654 -17.46 -2.26 -20.95
C ARG A 654 -16.01 -2.65 -21.17
N GLU A 655 -15.79 -3.84 -21.70
CA GLU A 655 -14.48 -4.29 -22.15
C GLU A 655 -14.19 -3.73 -23.55
N TYR A 656 -13.04 -3.08 -23.72
CA TYR A 656 -12.51 -2.69 -25.03
C TYR A 656 -11.22 -3.47 -25.28
N LYS A 657 -11.16 -4.23 -26.37
CA LYS A 657 -10.07 -5.18 -26.64
C LYS A 657 -8.90 -4.59 -27.44
N GLY A 658 -8.84 -3.27 -27.55
CA GLY A 658 -7.92 -2.61 -28.47
C GLY A 658 -8.27 -2.88 -29.94
N SER A 659 -7.39 -2.49 -30.84
CA SER A 659 -7.48 -2.89 -32.25
C SER A 659 -6.33 -3.82 -32.65
N GLY A 660 -6.59 -4.64 -33.66
CA GLY A 660 -5.57 -5.41 -34.36
C GLY A 660 -5.70 -5.20 -35.87
N VAL A 661 -4.70 -5.64 -36.62
CA VAL A 661 -4.70 -5.54 -38.08
C VAL A 661 -4.90 -6.92 -38.71
N ASP A 662 -5.97 -7.08 -39.50
CA ASP A 662 -6.23 -8.29 -40.27
C ASP A 662 -5.55 -8.24 -41.64
N LEU A 663 -4.68 -9.22 -41.90
CA LEU A 663 -3.90 -9.32 -43.13
C LEU A 663 -4.35 -10.56 -43.92
N PRO A 664 -5.37 -10.43 -44.80
CA PRO A 664 -5.84 -11.55 -45.60
C PRO A 664 -4.83 -11.94 -46.69
N ALA A 665 -4.87 -13.19 -47.13
CA ALA A 665 -3.89 -13.80 -48.06
C ALA A 665 -3.97 -13.30 -49.53
N THR A 666 -4.31 -12.03 -49.76
CA THR A 666 -4.42 -11.38 -51.06
C THR A 666 -3.09 -10.77 -51.53
N ASN A 667 -2.29 -10.23 -50.60
CA ASN A 667 -0.99 -9.52 -50.72
C ASN A 667 -0.86 -8.36 -49.70
N ASP A 668 -1.83 -8.26 -48.80
CA ASP A 668 -1.94 -7.30 -47.71
C ASP A 668 -0.79 -7.53 -46.72
N HIS A 669 -0.08 -6.47 -46.37
CA HIS A 669 1.02 -6.56 -45.40
C HIS A 669 1.23 -5.25 -44.66
N VAL A 670 1.80 -5.36 -43.48
CA VAL A 670 2.37 -4.22 -42.75
C VAL A 670 3.83 -4.12 -43.14
N ARG A 671 4.26 -2.94 -43.59
CA ARG A 671 5.65 -2.66 -43.98
C ARG A 671 6.25 -1.65 -43.02
N PHE A 672 7.34 -2.02 -42.35
CA PHE A 672 8.09 -1.13 -41.50
C PHE A 672 8.98 -0.19 -42.32
N SER A 673 9.18 1.03 -41.80
CA SER A 673 9.79 2.15 -42.53
C SER A 673 11.32 2.16 -42.48
N ALA A 674 11.90 1.62 -41.40
CA ALA A 674 13.35 1.56 -41.23
C ALA A 674 13.86 0.12 -41.12
N PRO A 675 15.06 -0.13 -41.66
CA PRO A 675 15.74 -1.41 -41.51
C PRO A 675 16.29 -1.57 -40.09
N PHE A 676 16.20 -2.79 -39.57
CA PHE A 676 16.76 -3.20 -38.28
C PHE A 676 18.15 -3.83 -38.44
N TYR A 677 19.15 -3.39 -37.66
CA TYR A 677 20.56 -3.81 -37.84
C TYR A 677 21.28 -4.33 -36.59
N SER A 678 20.77 -4.11 -35.38
CA SER A 678 21.46 -4.46 -34.14
C SER A 678 21.04 -5.82 -33.60
N TYR A 679 21.18 -6.86 -34.43
CA TYR A 679 20.96 -8.22 -33.95
C TYR A 679 22.24 -8.79 -33.36
N THR A 680 22.20 -9.19 -32.09
CA THR A 680 23.29 -9.89 -31.42
C THR A 680 23.26 -11.38 -31.82
N ASN A 681 23.95 -12.23 -31.06
CA ASN A 681 23.85 -13.68 -31.17
C ASN A 681 22.63 -14.25 -30.41
N GLU A 682 21.62 -13.43 -30.15
CA GLU A 682 20.34 -13.82 -29.55
C GLU A 682 19.21 -12.89 -30.02
N ILE A 683 17.96 -13.39 -30.02
CA ILE A 683 16.78 -12.63 -30.46
C ILE A 683 15.49 -13.23 -29.91
N THR A 684 14.51 -12.37 -29.62
CA THR A 684 13.12 -12.77 -29.37
C THR A 684 12.17 -11.96 -30.25
N ILE A 685 11.23 -12.63 -30.92
CA ILE A 685 10.11 -11.98 -31.63
C ILE A 685 8.82 -12.56 -31.10
N GLU A 686 7.88 -11.67 -30.80
CA GLU A 686 6.59 -12.06 -30.26
C GLU A 686 5.47 -11.16 -30.75
N ALA A 687 4.26 -11.70 -30.80
CA ALA A 687 3.04 -10.96 -31.14
C ALA A 687 1.80 -11.74 -30.70
N TRP A 688 0.70 -11.04 -30.51
CA TRP A 688 -0.61 -11.67 -30.57
C TRP A 688 -0.97 -11.96 -32.03
N VAL A 689 -1.36 -13.21 -32.30
CA VAL A 689 -1.72 -13.68 -33.64
C VAL A 689 -3.07 -14.37 -33.60
N ASN A 690 -3.98 -13.96 -34.49
CA ASN A 690 -5.28 -14.61 -34.64
C ASN A 690 -5.24 -15.70 -35.72
N PHE A 691 -5.46 -16.96 -35.32
CA PHE A 691 -5.36 -18.14 -36.18
C PHE A 691 -6.68 -18.61 -36.81
N ASN A 692 -7.76 -17.82 -36.76
CA ASN A 692 -9.10 -18.24 -37.20
C ASN A 692 -9.19 -18.73 -38.66
N ASN A 693 -8.20 -18.42 -39.50
CA ASN A 693 -8.13 -18.83 -40.91
C ASN A 693 -7.15 -19.99 -41.17
N GLY A 694 -6.56 -20.58 -40.12
CA GLY A 694 -5.76 -21.82 -40.19
C GLY A 694 -4.41 -21.71 -40.90
N GLN A 695 -3.86 -20.49 -41.05
CA GLN A 695 -2.54 -20.24 -41.64
C GLN A 695 -1.54 -19.80 -40.56
N HIS A 696 -0.27 -20.15 -40.74
CA HIS A 696 0.82 -19.74 -39.85
C HIS A 696 1.20 -18.28 -40.10
N PRO A 697 1.70 -17.55 -39.08
CA PRO A 697 2.01 -16.14 -39.26
C PRO A 697 3.20 -15.97 -40.19
N TRP A 698 3.29 -14.78 -40.81
CA TRP A 698 4.40 -14.38 -41.64
C TRP A 698 5.01 -13.09 -41.10
N ALA A 699 6.31 -13.12 -40.80
CA ALA A 699 7.13 -11.98 -40.40
C ALA A 699 8.57 -12.17 -40.87
N GLY A 700 9.18 -11.16 -41.47
CA GLY A 700 10.54 -11.31 -41.98
C GLY A 700 11.11 -10.02 -42.52
N GLN A 701 12.43 -9.91 -42.45
CA GLN A 701 13.17 -8.73 -42.88
C GLN A 701 13.91 -9.00 -44.19
N GLY A 702 13.54 -8.29 -45.25
CA GLY A 702 14.13 -8.49 -46.57
C GLY A 702 14.02 -7.29 -47.50
N THR A 703 14.85 -7.29 -48.53
CA THR A 703 14.80 -6.24 -49.57
C THR A 703 13.88 -6.69 -50.71
N PRO A 704 12.93 -5.85 -51.15
CA PRO A 704 12.04 -6.18 -52.26
C PRO A 704 12.81 -6.67 -53.50
N SER A 705 12.36 -7.77 -54.08
CA SER A 705 12.98 -8.42 -55.25
C SER A 705 14.44 -8.89 -55.08
N VAL A 706 14.99 -8.97 -53.85
CA VAL A 706 16.34 -9.47 -53.58
C VAL A 706 16.30 -10.77 -52.79
N ASP A 707 16.58 -11.88 -53.47
CA ASP A 707 16.68 -13.21 -52.85
C ASP A 707 18.14 -13.53 -52.50
N ASN A 708 18.64 -12.99 -51.38
CA ASN A 708 19.99 -13.26 -50.87
C ASN A 708 19.94 -13.91 -49.48
N ALA A 709 20.27 -15.19 -49.42
CA ALA A 709 20.34 -15.96 -48.19
C ALA A 709 21.46 -15.51 -47.24
N ALA A 710 22.47 -14.77 -47.72
CA ALA A 710 23.59 -14.32 -46.90
C ALA A 710 23.29 -13.05 -46.11
N THR A 711 22.25 -12.29 -46.48
CA THR A 711 22.05 -10.92 -45.99
C THR A 711 20.61 -10.59 -45.61
N ASN A 712 19.72 -11.57 -45.49
CA ASN A 712 18.33 -11.35 -45.04
C ASN A 712 18.13 -12.01 -43.68
N VAL A 713 17.20 -11.51 -42.87
CA VAL A 713 16.82 -12.09 -41.57
C VAL A 713 15.38 -12.53 -41.65
N TRP A 714 15.14 -13.83 -41.56
CA TRP A 714 13.79 -14.37 -41.65
C TRP A 714 13.39 -14.87 -40.30
N LEU A 715 12.16 -14.58 -39.90
CA LEU A 715 11.66 -14.86 -38.57
C LEU A 715 10.54 -15.89 -38.70
N TRP A 716 9.32 -15.51 -39.11
CA TRP A 716 8.21 -16.44 -39.32
C TRP A 716 7.91 -16.64 -40.80
N HIS A 717 8.07 -17.87 -41.28
CA HIS A 717 7.80 -18.19 -42.68
C HIS A 717 7.17 -19.57 -42.88
N ALA A 718 5.95 -19.59 -43.41
CA ALA A 718 5.24 -20.81 -43.82
C ALA A 718 5.29 -21.94 -42.79
N GLY A 719 5.02 -21.61 -41.52
CA GLY A 719 5.01 -22.56 -40.41
C GLY A 719 6.39 -22.95 -39.89
N THR A 720 7.42 -22.15 -40.15
CA THR A 720 8.77 -22.35 -39.59
C THR A 720 9.34 -21.04 -39.08
N PHE A 721 9.97 -21.08 -37.90
CA PHE A 721 10.84 -20.03 -37.38
C PHE A 721 12.24 -20.19 -37.95
N TYR A 722 12.79 -19.17 -38.61
CA TYR A 722 14.16 -19.16 -39.15
C TYR A 722 15.00 -18.13 -38.38
N VAL A 723 16.33 -18.28 -38.39
CA VAL A 723 17.30 -17.27 -37.95
C VAL A 723 18.59 -17.40 -38.78
N ASN A 724 19.17 -16.27 -39.21
CA ASN A 724 20.39 -16.24 -40.03
C ASN A 724 21.65 -16.15 -39.16
N ASN A 725 22.27 -17.29 -38.85
CA ASN A 725 23.49 -17.38 -38.05
C ASN A 725 24.74 -17.18 -38.93
N ASN A 726 25.02 -15.93 -39.31
CA ASN A 726 26.14 -15.54 -40.17
C ASN A 726 26.21 -16.28 -41.53
N GLY A 727 25.12 -16.22 -42.28
CA GLY A 727 24.96 -16.86 -43.60
C GLY A 727 24.51 -18.33 -43.54
N VAL A 728 24.33 -18.90 -42.34
CA VAL A 728 23.80 -20.25 -42.13
C VAL A 728 22.43 -20.18 -41.47
N TRP A 729 21.43 -20.78 -42.11
CA TRP A 729 20.07 -20.81 -41.58
C TRP A 729 19.92 -21.84 -40.47
N THR A 730 19.39 -21.37 -39.35
CA THR A 730 18.92 -22.19 -38.24
C THR A 730 17.41 -22.11 -38.19
N SER A 731 16.71 -23.20 -37.88
CA SER A 731 15.24 -23.21 -37.94
C SER A 731 14.55 -24.14 -36.95
N LEU A 732 13.29 -23.83 -36.67
CA LEU A 732 12.39 -24.62 -35.82
C LEU A 732 10.96 -24.58 -36.38
N VAL A 733 10.34 -25.75 -36.58
CA VAL A 733 9.00 -25.87 -37.17
C VAL A 733 7.93 -25.57 -36.12
N PHE A 734 6.91 -24.79 -36.48
CA PHE A 734 5.76 -24.52 -35.62
C PHE A 734 4.95 -25.81 -35.36
N PRO A 735 4.45 -26.01 -34.13
CA PRO A 735 3.54 -27.11 -33.83
C PRO A 735 2.13 -26.86 -34.43
N SER A 736 1.16 -27.70 -34.08
CA SER A 736 -0.22 -27.54 -34.52
C SER A 736 -0.80 -26.18 -34.12
N LEU A 737 -1.47 -25.52 -35.06
CA LEU A 737 -2.05 -24.19 -34.85
C LEU A 737 -3.24 -24.22 -33.88
N PRO A 738 -3.29 -23.27 -32.91
CA PRO A 738 -4.48 -23.03 -32.08
C PRO A 738 -5.56 -22.25 -32.85
N THR A 739 -6.65 -21.89 -32.19
CA THR A 739 -7.76 -21.08 -32.75
C THR A 739 -7.92 -19.78 -31.96
N GLY A 740 -8.35 -18.69 -32.60
CA GLY A 740 -8.48 -17.38 -31.97
C GLY A 740 -7.15 -16.65 -31.81
N TRP A 741 -7.16 -15.59 -31.00
CA TRP A 741 -5.96 -14.85 -30.58
C TRP A 741 -5.10 -15.71 -29.66
N VAL A 742 -3.83 -15.86 -30.00
CA VAL A 742 -2.81 -16.54 -29.19
C VAL A 742 -1.53 -15.73 -29.22
N HIS A 743 -0.89 -15.57 -28.06
CA HIS A 743 0.41 -14.92 -27.99
C HIS A 743 1.49 -15.90 -28.47
N VAL A 744 2.19 -15.54 -29.54
CA VAL A 744 3.24 -16.35 -30.15
C VAL A 744 4.57 -15.69 -29.91
N ALA A 745 5.49 -16.39 -29.24
CA ALA A 745 6.87 -15.93 -29.08
C ALA A 745 7.87 -16.95 -29.63
N THR A 746 8.86 -16.49 -30.36
CA THR A 746 9.97 -17.30 -30.88
C THR A 746 11.30 -16.73 -30.43
N VAL A 747 12.13 -17.57 -29.82
CA VAL A 747 13.38 -17.20 -29.17
C VAL A 747 14.53 -17.98 -29.78
N ALA A 748 15.67 -17.33 -29.99
CA ALA A 748 16.92 -17.99 -30.35
C ALA A 748 18.06 -17.48 -29.48
N ASP A 749 18.88 -18.41 -28.98
CA ASP A 749 20.08 -18.15 -28.20
C ASP A 749 21.21 -19.12 -28.61
N ALA A 750 22.33 -19.08 -27.89
CA ALA A 750 23.44 -20.01 -28.10
C ALA A 750 23.10 -21.50 -27.84
N SER A 751 22.03 -21.77 -27.11
CA SER A 751 21.60 -23.10 -26.68
C SER A 751 20.63 -23.75 -27.66
N GLY A 752 19.78 -22.98 -28.31
CA GLY A 752 18.72 -23.49 -29.18
C GLY A 752 17.74 -22.45 -29.70
N LEU A 753 16.74 -22.95 -30.44
CA LEU A 753 15.55 -22.20 -30.80
C LEU A 753 14.36 -22.72 -29.98
N TYR A 754 13.42 -21.83 -29.67
CA TYR A 754 12.25 -22.10 -28.86
C TYR A 754 11.01 -21.40 -29.44
N ILE A 755 9.85 -22.04 -29.33
CA ILE A 755 8.54 -21.46 -29.68
C ILE A 755 7.62 -21.59 -28.46
N TYR A 756 6.97 -20.50 -28.09
CA TYR A 756 6.02 -20.41 -27.00
C TYR A 756 4.64 -19.99 -27.52
N TYR A 757 3.58 -20.58 -26.96
CA TYR A 757 2.20 -20.13 -27.10
C TYR A 757 1.66 -19.76 -25.72
N ASP A 758 1.14 -18.54 -25.58
CA ASP A 758 0.63 -17.99 -24.30
C ASP A 758 1.64 -18.19 -23.15
N GLY A 759 2.92 -17.94 -23.44
CA GLY A 759 4.04 -18.10 -22.50
C GLY A 759 4.47 -19.55 -22.22
N ALA A 760 3.73 -20.56 -22.72
CA ALA A 760 4.08 -21.97 -22.55
C ALA A 760 4.98 -22.48 -23.69
N LEU A 761 6.08 -23.17 -23.36
CA LEU A 761 6.99 -23.76 -24.36
C LEU A 761 6.29 -24.88 -25.14
N VAL A 762 6.17 -24.73 -26.46
CA VAL A 762 5.48 -25.69 -27.35
C VAL A 762 6.41 -26.40 -28.34
N ALA A 763 7.56 -25.81 -28.66
CA ALA A 763 8.59 -26.47 -29.47
C ALA A 763 10.00 -25.97 -29.08
N SER A 764 11.00 -26.84 -29.19
CA SER A 764 12.41 -26.46 -29.02
C SER A 764 13.36 -27.37 -29.80
N ASN A 765 14.58 -26.92 -30.03
CA ASN A 765 15.69 -27.75 -30.49
C ASN A 765 17.00 -27.34 -29.80
N SER A 766 18.10 -28.03 -30.12
CA SER A 766 19.45 -27.73 -29.60
C SER A 766 20.37 -27.09 -30.64
N ASN A 767 19.80 -26.51 -31.70
CA ASN A 767 20.56 -25.88 -32.78
C ASN A 767 20.56 -24.38 -32.52
N GLY A 768 21.38 -23.89 -31.59
CA GLY A 768 21.44 -22.46 -31.27
C GLY A 768 22.18 -21.61 -32.31
N ILE A 769 22.25 -20.32 -32.03
CA ILE A 769 22.99 -19.33 -32.81
C ILE A 769 24.17 -18.79 -31.98
N THR A 770 25.38 -18.79 -32.55
CA THR A 770 26.60 -18.36 -31.84
C THR A 770 27.29 -17.19 -32.50
N ASN A 771 26.83 -16.79 -33.69
CA ASN A 771 27.34 -15.64 -34.42
C ASN A 771 26.28 -14.55 -34.48
N VAL A 772 26.73 -13.34 -34.82
CA VAL A 772 25.89 -12.18 -35.11
C VAL A 772 24.91 -12.53 -36.24
N ILE A 773 23.63 -12.15 -36.06
CA ILE A 773 22.60 -12.34 -37.07
C ILE A 773 22.81 -11.28 -38.18
N VAL A 774 22.96 -11.73 -39.42
CA VAL A 774 23.37 -10.83 -40.53
C VAL A 774 22.16 -10.32 -41.31
N ASN A 775 22.14 -9.00 -41.55
CA ASN A 775 21.20 -8.35 -42.46
C ASN A 775 21.91 -7.33 -43.39
N ASN A 776 21.24 -6.90 -44.46
CA ASN A 776 21.71 -5.81 -45.32
C ASN A 776 20.99 -4.49 -45.02
N ALA A 777 21.66 -3.41 -45.40
CA ALA A 777 21.19 -2.04 -45.26
C ALA A 777 19.78 -1.77 -45.84
N ALA A 778 19.32 -2.50 -46.85
CA ALA A 778 18.06 -2.19 -47.53
C ALA A 778 16.86 -3.05 -47.08
N SER A 779 16.99 -3.86 -46.03
CA SER A 779 15.95 -4.82 -45.62
C SER A 779 15.10 -4.28 -44.50
N VAL A 780 13.78 -4.24 -44.67
CA VAL A 780 12.80 -3.83 -43.65
C VAL A 780 11.93 -5.00 -43.26
N ILE A 781 11.32 -4.94 -42.06
CA ILE A 781 10.39 -5.98 -41.60
C ILE A 781 9.07 -5.80 -42.36
N ASP A 782 8.51 -6.91 -42.82
CA ASP A 782 7.16 -6.97 -43.34
C ASP A 782 6.37 -8.06 -42.56
N LEU A 783 5.11 -7.78 -42.23
CA LEU A 783 4.18 -8.76 -41.64
C LEU A 783 3.12 -9.10 -42.69
N GLY A 784 2.76 -10.37 -42.84
CA GLY A 784 1.70 -10.77 -43.78
C GLY A 784 2.19 -11.27 -45.15
N HIS A 785 3.31 -10.75 -45.66
CA HIS A 785 3.80 -11.05 -47.02
C HIS A 785 5.33 -11.08 -47.14
N ASP A 786 5.84 -12.06 -47.89
CA ASP A 786 7.23 -12.11 -48.36
C ASP A 786 7.48 -11.17 -49.55
N VAL A 787 7.83 -9.92 -49.25
CA VAL A 787 8.03 -8.85 -50.25
C VAL A 787 9.15 -9.08 -51.27
N ARG A 788 9.96 -10.12 -51.09
CA ARG A 788 11.01 -10.49 -52.05
C ARG A 788 10.41 -11.09 -53.32
N PHE A 789 9.17 -11.58 -53.23
CA PHE A 789 8.41 -12.07 -54.36
C PHE A 789 7.30 -11.08 -54.75
N PRO A 790 6.88 -11.06 -56.04
CA PRO A 790 5.72 -10.27 -56.45
C PRO A 790 4.46 -10.66 -55.69
N ALA A 791 3.60 -9.68 -55.43
CA ALA A 791 2.28 -9.89 -54.86
C ALA A 791 1.49 -10.98 -55.60
N GLY A 792 0.84 -11.88 -54.84
CA GLY A 792 0.08 -13.01 -55.37
C GLY A 792 0.91 -14.26 -55.70
N THR A 793 2.20 -14.29 -55.32
CA THR A 793 3.01 -15.52 -55.38
C THR A 793 2.49 -16.53 -54.36
N GLY A 794 2.01 -17.69 -54.83
CA GLY A 794 1.39 -18.70 -53.97
C GLY A 794 2.32 -19.18 -52.85
N GLY A 795 1.80 -19.23 -51.62
CA GLY A 795 2.55 -19.68 -50.43
C GLY A 795 3.48 -18.63 -49.81
N ARG A 796 3.36 -17.35 -50.22
CA ARG A 796 4.18 -16.22 -49.73
C ARG A 796 3.39 -15.18 -48.92
N ASN A 797 2.10 -15.42 -48.70
CA ASN A 797 1.22 -14.60 -47.88
C ASN A 797 0.63 -15.45 -46.75
N THR A 798 0.23 -14.80 -45.66
CA THR A 798 -0.62 -15.40 -44.61
C THR A 798 -2.01 -14.76 -44.61
N ASN A 799 -2.94 -15.43 -43.93
CA ASN A 799 -4.26 -14.95 -43.57
C ASN A 799 -4.35 -15.01 -42.05
N THR A 800 -3.80 -14.01 -41.38
CA THR A 800 -3.72 -13.91 -39.91
C THR A 800 -3.85 -12.46 -39.51
N ALA A 801 -4.55 -12.20 -38.41
CA ALA A 801 -4.51 -10.89 -37.78
C ALA A 801 -3.35 -10.81 -36.79
N PHE A 802 -2.77 -9.62 -36.66
CA PHE A 802 -1.69 -9.32 -35.73
C PHE A 802 -2.13 -8.22 -34.78
N ASP A 803 -1.61 -8.32 -33.57
CA ASP A 803 -1.73 -7.33 -32.52
C ASP A 803 -0.43 -7.37 -31.68
N ASP A 804 -0.01 -6.23 -31.15
CA ASP A 804 1.15 -6.06 -30.26
C ASP A 804 2.43 -6.79 -30.70
N PHE A 805 3.00 -6.38 -31.83
CA PHE A 805 4.22 -6.97 -32.39
C PHE A 805 5.48 -6.42 -31.72
N ARG A 806 6.35 -7.31 -31.24
CA ARG A 806 7.55 -7.00 -30.47
C ARG A 806 8.80 -7.70 -31.00
N VAL A 807 9.93 -7.00 -30.93
CA VAL A 807 11.27 -7.57 -31.19
C VAL A 807 12.21 -7.16 -30.06
N TRP A 808 12.98 -8.11 -29.54
CA TRP A 808 13.98 -7.91 -28.49
C TRP A 808 15.36 -8.37 -28.96
N ASN A 809 16.42 -7.67 -28.59
CA ASN A 809 17.82 -8.04 -28.88
C ASN A 809 18.44 -8.97 -27.80
N ILE A 810 17.59 -9.70 -27.06
CA ILE A 810 17.94 -10.68 -26.04
C ILE A 810 17.09 -11.96 -26.20
N ALA A 811 17.60 -13.10 -25.75
CA ALA A 811 16.80 -14.31 -25.59
C ALA A 811 15.94 -14.24 -24.31
N ARG A 812 14.63 -14.03 -24.46
CA ARG A 812 13.71 -13.96 -23.32
C ARG A 812 13.37 -15.35 -22.80
N SER A 813 13.25 -15.50 -21.48
CA SER A 813 12.79 -16.75 -20.88
C SER A 813 11.28 -16.88 -21.03
N GLY A 814 10.76 -18.12 -20.94
CA GLY A 814 9.30 -18.34 -20.92
C GLY A 814 8.60 -17.66 -19.75
N ILE A 815 9.30 -17.39 -18.64
CA ILE A 815 8.77 -16.65 -17.49
C ILE A 815 8.59 -15.18 -17.86
N ASP A 816 9.60 -14.57 -18.48
CA ASP A 816 9.56 -13.16 -18.87
C ASP A 816 8.50 -12.92 -19.95
N ILE A 817 8.35 -13.87 -20.90
CA ILE A 817 7.31 -13.83 -21.93
C ILE A 817 5.92 -13.91 -21.29
N ALA A 818 5.70 -14.87 -20.38
CA ALA A 818 4.41 -15.04 -19.71
C ALA A 818 4.03 -13.83 -18.82
N ALA A 819 5.03 -13.13 -18.26
CA ALA A 819 4.82 -11.94 -17.44
C ALA A 819 4.36 -10.74 -18.27
N ASP A 820 4.87 -10.59 -19.50
CA ASP A 820 4.68 -9.37 -20.30
C ASP A 820 3.66 -9.50 -21.42
N MET A 821 3.24 -10.71 -21.79
CA MET A 821 2.36 -10.93 -22.95
C MET A 821 0.97 -10.27 -22.84
N ASN A 822 0.48 -10.03 -21.63
CA ASN A 822 -0.80 -9.33 -21.38
C ASN A 822 -0.60 -7.90 -20.88
N THR A 823 0.63 -7.39 -20.88
CA THR A 823 0.98 -6.07 -20.35
C THR A 823 1.17 -5.12 -21.52
N CYS A 824 0.53 -3.94 -21.44
CA CYS A 824 0.81 -2.86 -22.38
C CYS A 824 2.17 -2.25 -22.07
N LEU A 825 3.18 -2.59 -22.86
CA LEU A 825 4.56 -2.12 -22.66
C LEU A 825 4.72 -0.66 -23.08
N THR A 826 5.72 -0.01 -22.50
CA THR A 826 5.96 1.44 -22.65
C THR A 826 6.96 1.78 -23.74
N GLY A 827 7.71 0.79 -24.24
CA GLY A 827 8.82 0.98 -25.17
C GLY A 827 10.16 1.26 -24.49
N SER A 828 10.15 1.60 -23.19
CA SER A 828 11.35 1.90 -22.41
C SER A 828 12.05 0.67 -21.83
N GLU A 829 11.50 -0.52 -22.07
CA GLU A 829 12.04 -1.77 -21.57
C GLU A 829 13.44 -2.03 -22.16
N ALA A 830 14.41 -2.32 -21.29
CA ALA A 830 15.77 -2.61 -21.74
C ALA A 830 15.75 -3.75 -22.76
N ASN A 831 16.54 -3.62 -23.84
CA ASN A 831 16.67 -4.62 -24.89
C ASN A 831 15.42 -4.80 -25.79
N LEU A 832 14.34 -4.04 -25.58
CA LEU A 832 13.22 -3.95 -26.52
C LEU A 832 13.61 -3.01 -27.65
N VAL A 833 13.39 -3.44 -28.89
CA VAL A 833 13.91 -2.73 -30.07
C VAL A 833 12.85 -2.45 -31.13
N GLN A 834 11.71 -3.12 -31.04
CA GLN A 834 10.50 -2.80 -31.79
C GLN A 834 9.28 -3.12 -30.92
N LEU A 835 8.33 -2.18 -30.83
CA LEU A 835 7.03 -2.37 -30.19
C LEU A 835 5.97 -1.64 -31.00
N THR A 836 5.02 -2.39 -31.53
CA THR A 836 3.93 -1.87 -32.36
C THR A 836 2.61 -2.43 -31.85
N ALA A 837 1.83 -1.60 -31.15
CA ALA A 837 0.61 -2.00 -30.46
C ALA A 837 -0.60 -2.16 -31.40
N PHE A 838 -0.64 -1.50 -32.56
CA PHE A 838 -1.78 -1.52 -33.50
C PHE A 838 -3.09 -0.94 -32.93
N GLU A 839 -3.02 0.18 -32.19
CA GLU A 839 -4.18 0.79 -31.53
C GLU A 839 -4.85 1.93 -32.32
N GLU A 840 -4.47 2.14 -33.59
CA GLU A 840 -4.99 3.25 -34.41
C GLU A 840 -6.44 3.04 -34.85
N GLY A 841 -6.89 1.79 -34.98
CA GLY A 841 -8.27 1.39 -35.31
C GLY A 841 -8.82 1.87 -36.67
N SER A 842 -8.08 2.69 -37.42
CA SER A 842 -8.47 3.24 -38.71
C SER A 842 -7.26 3.74 -39.51
N GLY A 843 -7.45 4.01 -40.80
CA GLY A 843 -6.37 4.48 -41.68
C GLY A 843 -5.35 3.39 -42.03
N THR A 844 -4.19 3.82 -42.56
CA THR A 844 -3.12 2.93 -43.05
C THR A 844 -1.75 3.21 -42.43
N ALA A 845 -1.57 4.35 -41.77
CA ALA A 845 -0.34 4.65 -41.04
C ALA A 845 -0.39 3.96 -39.68
N ILE A 846 0.70 3.32 -39.28
CA ILE A 846 0.85 2.66 -37.98
C ILE A 846 2.06 3.27 -37.29
N GLN A 847 1.86 3.79 -36.09
CA GLN A 847 2.90 4.37 -35.27
C GLN A 847 3.42 3.31 -34.29
N SER A 848 4.74 3.17 -34.24
CA SER A 848 5.35 2.27 -33.27
C SER A 848 5.68 3.03 -31.99
N ILE A 849 5.49 2.39 -30.83
CA ILE A 849 5.86 2.96 -29.53
C ILE A 849 7.39 3.04 -29.42
N THR A 850 8.10 2.05 -29.95
CA THR A 850 9.55 2.02 -30.05
C THR A 850 9.95 1.28 -31.32
N GLY A 851 11.06 1.69 -31.93
CA GLY A 851 11.47 1.19 -33.24
C GLY A 851 10.88 2.01 -34.38
N SER A 852 10.71 1.40 -35.54
CA SER A 852 10.29 2.11 -36.75
C SER A 852 8.78 2.11 -36.95
N ASP A 853 8.22 3.20 -37.47
CA ASP A 853 6.81 3.26 -37.86
C ASP A 853 6.54 2.33 -39.04
N ALA A 854 5.28 1.95 -39.23
CA ALA A 854 4.85 1.07 -40.29
C ALA A 854 3.68 1.62 -41.12
N THR A 855 3.37 0.94 -42.20
CA THR A 855 2.24 1.28 -43.08
C THR A 855 1.57 0.02 -43.56
N ILE A 856 0.24 0.01 -43.57
CA ILE A 856 -0.58 -1.02 -44.20
C ILE A 856 -0.51 -0.83 -45.71
N VAL A 857 -0.06 -1.86 -46.43
CA VAL A 857 0.13 -1.86 -47.88
C VAL A 857 -0.80 -2.87 -48.53
N ASN A 858 -1.47 -2.46 -49.61
CA ASN A 858 -2.45 -3.23 -50.41
C ASN A 858 -3.73 -3.71 -49.69
N ALA A 859 -3.77 -3.66 -48.36
CA ALA A 859 -4.99 -3.78 -47.57
C ALA A 859 -5.75 -2.44 -47.56
N GLY A 860 -7.08 -2.47 -47.53
CA GLY A 860 -7.86 -1.31 -47.09
C GLY A 860 -7.66 -1.05 -45.59
N THR A 861 -8.57 -0.31 -44.94
CA THR A 861 -8.61 -0.19 -43.47
C THR A 861 -9.15 -1.51 -42.86
N ASN A 862 -8.31 -2.54 -42.77
CA ASN A 862 -8.66 -3.88 -42.26
C ASN A 862 -8.41 -4.01 -40.74
N TRP A 863 -8.93 -3.07 -39.97
CA TRP A 863 -8.85 -3.11 -38.51
C TRP A 863 -9.90 -4.07 -37.94
N VAL A 864 -9.53 -4.85 -36.93
CA VAL A 864 -10.39 -5.79 -36.21
C VAL A 864 -10.26 -5.55 -34.70
N ASP A 865 -11.17 -6.12 -33.90
CA ASP A 865 -10.99 -6.13 -32.44
C ASP A 865 -9.68 -6.85 -32.10
N GLY A 866 -8.85 -6.20 -31.30
CA GLY A 866 -7.55 -6.70 -30.85
C GLY A 866 -7.66 -7.93 -29.95
N SER A 867 -6.51 -8.39 -29.50
CA SER A 867 -6.35 -9.50 -28.57
C SER A 867 -6.81 -9.17 -27.15
N GLY A 868 -6.94 -7.88 -26.82
CA GLY A 868 -7.20 -7.39 -25.47
C GLY A 868 -5.94 -6.90 -24.75
N VAL A 869 -4.75 -7.12 -25.32
CA VAL A 869 -3.52 -6.43 -24.89
C VAL A 869 -3.66 -4.93 -25.16
N CYS A 870 -3.19 -4.08 -24.25
CA CYS A 870 -3.47 -2.64 -24.26
C CYS A 870 -4.97 -2.23 -24.26
N GLY A 871 -5.89 -3.21 -24.18
CA GLY A 871 -7.30 -3.01 -23.96
C GLY A 871 -7.57 -2.43 -22.57
N PHE A 872 -8.74 -1.80 -22.43
CA PHE A 872 -9.14 -1.14 -21.20
C PHE A 872 -10.59 -1.47 -20.84
N TYR A 873 -10.88 -1.45 -19.54
CA TYR A 873 -12.23 -1.57 -19.01
C TYR A 873 -12.75 -0.16 -18.69
N CYS A 874 -13.90 0.18 -19.25
CA CYS A 874 -14.70 1.29 -18.75
C CYS A 874 -15.57 0.73 -17.64
N GLU A 875 -15.44 1.27 -16.44
CA GLU A 875 -16.27 0.88 -15.31
C GLU A 875 -17.03 2.09 -14.83
N LEU A 876 -18.33 1.92 -14.58
CA LEU A 876 -19.17 2.98 -14.03
C LEU A 876 -20.08 2.38 -12.95
N GLU A 877 -19.88 2.84 -11.73
CA GLU A 877 -20.92 2.76 -10.71
C GLU A 877 -21.92 3.89 -10.93
N MET A 878 -23.19 3.54 -11.09
CA MET A 878 -24.25 4.52 -11.31
C MET A 878 -24.34 5.47 -10.11
N SER A 879 -24.48 6.77 -10.37
CA SER A 879 -24.45 7.79 -9.29
C SER A 879 -25.69 7.77 -8.39
N ASN A 880 -26.77 7.15 -8.85
CA ASN A 880 -28.04 7.05 -8.13
C ASN A 880 -28.24 5.63 -7.59
N LEU A 881 -28.65 5.56 -6.32
CA LEU A 881 -29.01 4.30 -5.66
C LEU A 881 -30.50 3.99 -5.83
N ALA A 882 -30.83 2.71 -5.94
CA ALA A 882 -32.20 2.23 -5.78
C ALA A 882 -32.41 1.72 -4.35
N SER A 883 -33.20 2.46 -3.57
CA SER A 883 -33.56 2.07 -2.20
C SER A 883 -34.83 1.23 -2.17
N VAL A 884 -34.79 0.14 -1.40
CA VAL A 884 -35.96 -0.68 -1.08
C VAL A 884 -36.14 -0.71 0.43
N THR A 885 -37.27 -0.19 0.91
CA THR A 885 -37.64 -0.28 2.33
C THR A 885 -38.39 -1.58 2.59
N VAL A 886 -37.93 -2.35 3.57
CA VAL A 886 -38.59 -3.55 4.08
C VAL A 886 -39.39 -3.18 5.30
N LEU A 887 -40.72 -3.20 5.17
CA LEU A 887 -41.60 -2.99 6.31
C LEU A 887 -41.55 -4.20 7.23
N ALA A 888 -41.03 -3.97 8.44
CA ALA A 888 -41.07 -4.96 9.51
C ALA A 888 -42.51 -5.41 9.78
N GLU A 889 -42.69 -6.70 10.05
CA GLU A 889 -43.98 -7.23 10.50
C GLU A 889 -44.44 -6.46 11.74
N LYS A 890 -45.67 -5.95 11.71
CA LYS A 890 -46.28 -5.35 12.89
C LYS A 890 -46.71 -6.48 13.81
N THR A 891 -46.08 -6.53 14.99
CA THR A 891 -46.43 -7.46 16.06
C THR A 891 -47.28 -6.77 17.11
N GLY A 892 -48.39 -7.41 17.49
CA GLY A 892 -49.26 -7.01 18.59
C GLY A 892 -49.31 -8.07 19.67
N THR A 893 -49.66 -7.69 20.89
CA THR A 893 -49.95 -8.64 21.96
C THR A 893 -51.30 -8.30 22.56
N GLU A 894 -52.21 -9.27 22.55
CA GLU A 894 -53.50 -9.15 23.21
C GLU A 894 -53.52 -10.08 24.43
N THR A 895 -53.50 -9.46 25.61
CA THR A 895 -53.62 -10.13 26.89
C THR A 895 -55.00 -9.88 27.47
N SER A 896 -55.75 -10.94 27.75
CA SER A 896 -57.04 -10.84 28.41
C SER A 896 -57.18 -11.92 29.49
N THR A 897 -57.89 -11.58 30.56
CA THR A 897 -58.22 -12.55 31.62
C THR A 897 -59.66 -12.98 31.42
N ILE A 898 -59.90 -14.29 31.31
CA ILE A 898 -61.23 -14.88 31.08
C ILE A 898 -61.52 -15.96 32.13
N CYS A 899 -62.80 -16.25 32.38
CA CYS A 899 -63.21 -17.35 33.25
C CYS A 899 -63.07 -18.71 32.54
N ALA A 900 -62.95 -19.82 33.30
CA ALA A 900 -62.65 -21.16 32.75
C ALA A 900 -63.60 -21.66 31.65
N GLU A 901 -64.86 -21.19 31.62
CA GLU A 901 -65.87 -21.60 30.63
C GLU A 901 -66.06 -20.57 29.49
N GLU A 902 -65.38 -19.43 29.55
CA GLU A 902 -65.48 -18.41 28.52
C GLU A 902 -64.60 -18.76 27.31
N THR A 903 -65.02 -18.27 26.14
CA THR A 903 -64.26 -18.42 24.88
C THR A 903 -64.22 -17.08 24.16
N MET A 904 -63.01 -16.65 23.80
CA MET A 904 -62.77 -15.47 22.98
C MET A 904 -62.51 -15.92 21.53
N MET A 905 -63.18 -15.29 20.57
CA MET A 905 -62.94 -15.52 19.14
C MET A 905 -62.05 -14.41 18.58
N ILE A 906 -60.88 -14.78 18.06
CA ILE A 906 -59.97 -13.84 17.38
C ILE A 906 -59.64 -14.43 16.01
N ASN A 907 -59.93 -13.68 14.94
CA ASN A 907 -59.68 -14.09 13.55
C ASN A 907 -60.27 -15.47 13.15
N GLY A 908 -61.37 -15.87 13.79
CA GLY A 908 -62.04 -17.16 13.55
C GLY A 908 -61.51 -18.33 14.40
N THR A 909 -60.42 -18.15 15.15
CA THR A 909 -59.89 -19.13 16.10
C THR A 909 -60.49 -18.91 17.49
N ALA A 910 -60.89 -20.00 18.14
CA ALA A 910 -61.40 -20.00 19.51
C ALA A 910 -60.26 -20.14 20.52
N TYR A 911 -60.11 -19.14 21.41
CA TYR A 911 -59.17 -19.16 22.53
C TYR A 911 -59.93 -19.29 23.85
N ASN A 912 -59.58 -20.30 24.66
CA ASN A 912 -60.25 -20.67 25.92
C ASN A 912 -59.31 -21.49 26.84
N ALA A 913 -59.82 -22.08 27.92
CA ALA A 913 -59.03 -22.90 28.85
C ALA A 913 -58.20 -24.03 28.20
N SER A 914 -58.68 -24.61 27.09
CA SER A 914 -57.98 -25.67 26.35
C SER A 914 -57.04 -25.15 25.26
N ASN A 915 -57.17 -23.88 24.88
CA ASN A 915 -56.31 -23.17 23.93
C ASN A 915 -56.03 -21.74 24.45
N PRO A 916 -55.22 -21.59 25.51
CA PRO A 916 -55.08 -20.31 26.22
C PRO A 916 -54.07 -19.36 25.56
N SER A 917 -53.33 -19.80 24.55
CA SER A 917 -52.36 -18.97 23.85
C SER A 917 -52.18 -19.40 22.41
N GLY A 918 -51.85 -18.46 21.52
CA GLY A 918 -51.51 -18.74 20.13
C GLY A 918 -51.09 -17.48 19.38
N VAL A 919 -50.87 -17.60 18.08
CA VAL A 919 -50.52 -16.48 17.21
C VAL A 919 -51.51 -16.43 16.06
N GLU A 920 -52.18 -15.30 15.90
CA GLU A 920 -53.03 -15.02 14.75
C GLU A 920 -52.26 -14.22 13.70
N VAL A 921 -52.36 -14.64 12.43
CA VAL A 921 -51.81 -13.91 11.28
C VAL A 921 -52.96 -13.21 10.57
N PHE A 922 -52.91 -11.88 10.54
CA PHE A 922 -53.84 -11.04 9.80
C PHE A 922 -53.24 -10.70 8.44
N THR A 923 -53.73 -11.39 7.40
CA THR A 923 -53.19 -11.29 6.05
C THR A 923 -53.58 -9.98 5.37
N ASN A 924 -52.63 -9.27 4.76
CA ASN A 924 -52.83 -8.02 4.00
C ASN A 924 -53.46 -6.83 4.77
N ILE A 925 -53.37 -6.76 6.10
CA ILE A 925 -54.00 -5.68 6.90
C ILE A 925 -53.00 -4.56 7.26
N GLY A 926 -51.70 -4.84 7.29
CA GLY A 926 -50.67 -3.85 7.58
C GLY A 926 -50.48 -2.81 6.46
N PRO A 927 -49.67 -1.75 6.69
CA PRO A 927 -49.32 -0.79 5.64
C PRO A 927 -48.81 -1.51 4.37
N PHE A 928 -49.24 -1.04 3.20
CA PHE A 928 -48.91 -1.62 1.89
C PHE A 928 -49.32 -3.10 1.68
N GLY A 929 -50.23 -3.63 2.50
CA GLY A 929 -50.71 -5.01 2.38
C GLY A 929 -49.79 -6.03 3.01
N CYS A 930 -48.93 -5.64 3.96
CA CYS A 930 -48.12 -6.60 4.71
C CYS A 930 -48.95 -7.35 5.75
N ASP A 931 -48.60 -8.62 5.96
CA ASP A 931 -49.17 -9.43 7.02
C ASP A 931 -48.76 -8.87 8.39
N SER A 932 -49.62 -9.04 9.39
CA SER A 932 -49.34 -8.64 10.77
C SER A 932 -49.68 -9.80 11.70
N THR A 933 -48.92 -9.94 12.78
CA THR A 933 -49.10 -11.03 13.73
C THR A 933 -49.53 -10.50 15.09
N VAL A 934 -50.51 -11.15 15.72
CA VAL A 934 -50.96 -10.83 17.07
C VAL A 934 -50.80 -12.06 17.94
N THR A 935 -49.97 -11.94 18.98
CA THR A 935 -49.80 -12.99 19.99
C THR A 935 -50.92 -12.89 21.00
N ILE A 936 -51.67 -13.97 21.17
CA ILE A 936 -52.79 -14.10 22.12
C ILE A 936 -52.29 -14.81 23.35
N ASN A 937 -52.46 -14.18 24.51
CA ASN A 937 -52.14 -14.75 25.81
C ASN A 937 -53.33 -14.57 26.76
N LEU A 938 -54.09 -15.63 26.98
CA LEU A 938 -55.20 -15.64 27.93
C LEU A 938 -54.72 -16.09 29.30
N ASN A 939 -55.08 -15.30 30.32
CA ASN A 939 -54.98 -15.72 31.71
C ASN A 939 -56.33 -16.32 32.14
N VAL A 940 -56.40 -17.64 32.27
CA VAL A 940 -57.66 -18.34 32.55
C VAL A 940 -57.79 -18.54 34.06
N LEU A 941 -58.80 -17.91 34.66
CA LEU A 941 -59.06 -18.03 36.10
C LEU A 941 -59.83 -19.32 36.40
N ALA A 942 -59.31 -20.12 37.34
CA ALA A 942 -59.99 -21.31 37.85
C ALA A 942 -61.19 -20.93 38.72
N ALA A 943 -62.25 -21.74 38.67
CA ALA A 943 -63.40 -21.60 39.58
C ALA A 943 -62.95 -21.79 41.05
N LEU A 944 -63.48 -20.96 41.95
CA LEU A 944 -63.20 -21.07 43.39
C LEU A 944 -64.26 -21.96 44.05
N ASP A 945 -63.80 -23.05 44.66
CA ASP A 945 -64.63 -24.01 45.40
C ASP A 945 -64.35 -23.95 46.90
N SER A 946 -65.40 -23.97 47.73
CA SER A 946 -65.27 -24.06 49.20
C SER A 946 -66.34 -24.95 49.84
N THR A 947 -66.13 -25.35 51.10
CA THR A 947 -67.02 -26.25 51.86
C THR A 947 -67.43 -25.63 53.20
N LEU A 948 -68.71 -25.76 53.57
CA LEU A 948 -69.29 -25.32 54.85
C LEU A 948 -69.88 -26.52 55.60
N ASP A 949 -69.24 -26.90 56.71
CA ASP A 949 -69.70 -27.98 57.60
C ASP A 949 -70.29 -27.39 58.90
N SER A 950 -71.50 -27.82 59.31
CA SER A 950 -72.16 -27.34 60.55
C SER A 950 -73.03 -28.41 61.22
N THR A 951 -73.26 -28.32 62.54
CA THR A 951 -74.15 -29.21 63.30
C THR A 951 -75.36 -28.43 63.79
N ILE A 952 -76.58 -28.97 63.62
CA ILE A 952 -77.86 -28.31 63.96
C ILE A 952 -78.79 -29.25 64.74
N CYS A 953 -79.69 -28.72 65.56
CA CYS A 953 -80.72 -29.52 66.23
C CYS A 953 -81.83 -29.92 65.22
N THR A 954 -82.64 -30.94 65.56
CA THR A 954 -83.63 -31.56 64.64
C THR A 954 -84.59 -30.59 63.96
N TYR A 955 -84.90 -29.45 64.60
CA TYR A 955 -85.83 -28.43 64.07
C TYR A 955 -85.16 -27.13 63.63
N ASP A 956 -83.83 -27.07 63.69
CA ASP A 956 -83.06 -25.91 63.23
C ASP A 956 -82.85 -25.94 61.72
N SER A 957 -82.46 -24.79 61.17
CA SER A 957 -82.05 -24.68 59.77
C SER A 957 -81.05 -23.55 59.58
N ILE A 958 -80.25 -23.63 58.52
CA ILE A 958 -79.43 -22.52 58.02
C ILE A 958 -79.87 -22.18 56.59
N VAL A 959 -79.74 -20.91 56.20
CA VAL A 959 -80.05 -20.47 54.83
C VAL A 959 -78.75 -20.04 54.14
N VAL A 960 -78.42 -20.69 53.01
CA VAL A 960 -77.26 -20.36 52.19
C VAL A 960 -77.76 -20.06 50.77
N ASN A 961 -77.47 -18.85 50.28
CA ASN A 961 -77.89 -18.36 48.96
C ASN A 961 -79.41 -18.46 48.66
N GLY A 962 -80.24 -18.33 49.71
CA GLY A 962 -81.70 -18.42 49.60
C GLY A 962 -82.26 -19.85 49.73
N THR A 963 -81.42 -20.88 49.67
CA THR A 963 -81.81 -22.27 49.94
C THR A 963 -81.71 -22.58 51.42
N THR A 964 -82.76 -23.19 51.98
CA THR A 964 -82.78 -23.60 53.40
C THR A 964 -82.28 -25.04 53.53
N TYR A 965 -81.26 -25.24 54.37
CA TYR A 965 -80.68 -26.52 54.73
C TYR A 965 -81.06 -26.87 56.18
N ASN A 966 -81.63 -28.07 56.37
CA ASN A 966 -82.18 -28.56 57.64
C ASN A 966 -82.12 -30.10 57.68
N ALA A 967 -82.74 -30.74 58.68
CA ALA A 967 -82.75 -32.20 58.80
C ALA A 967 -83.30 -32.97 57.59
N ALA A 968 -84.22 -32.38 56.81
CA ALA A 968 -84.75 -32.97 55.59
C ALA A 968 -83.92 -32.65 54.34
N ASN A 969 -83.05 -31.65 54.42
CA ASN A 969 -82.12 -31.24 53.36
C ASN A 969 -80.73 -30.93 53.96
N PRO A 970 -79.96 -31.95 54.38
CA PRO A 970 -78.73 -31.73 55.15
C PRO A 970 -77.51 -31.46 54.27
N THR A 971 -77.59 -31.61 52.95
CA THR A 971 -76.44 -31.40 52.05
C THR A 971 -76.87 -30.72 50.75
N GLY A 972 -76.00 -29.90 50.15
CA GLY A 972 -76.21 -29.37 48.79
C GLY A 972 -75.08 -28.45 48.34
N THR A 973 -75.24 -27.84 47.16
CA THR A 973 -74.23 -26.96 46.56
C THR A 973 -74.89 -25.69 46.05
N GLU A 974 -74.30 -24.54 46.37
CA GLU A 974 -74.74 -23.21 45.93
C GLU A 974 -73.71 -22.57 45.02
N VAL A 975 -74.18 -21.97 43.92
CA VAL A 975 -73.34 -21.19 42.99
C VAL A 975 -73.58 -19.71 43.22
N PHE A 976 -72.51 -18.98 43.52
CA PHE A 976 -72.48 -17.54 43.71
C PHE A 976 -71.98 -16.89 42.41
N SER A 977 -72.92 -16.39 41.60
CA SER A 977 -72.56 -15.82 40.30
C SER A 977 -71.90 -14.44 40.40
N ASN A 978 -70.86 -14.22 39.60
CA ASN A 978 -70.08 -12.98 39.48
C ASN A 978 -69.39 -12.46 40.76
N ILE A 979 -69.09 -13.32 41.73
CA ILE A 979 -68.52 -12.90 43.03
C ILE A 979 -67.02 -13.24 43.17
N GLY A 980 -66.49 -14.16 42.36
CA GLY A 980 -65.07 -14.51 42.33
C GLY A 980 -64.18 -13.43 41.67
N PRO A 981 -62.84 -13.61 41.66
CA PRO A 981 -61.90 -12.71 41.01
C PRO A 981 -62.32 -12.40 39.57
N ASN A 982 -62.33 -11.11 39.21
CA ASN A 982 -62.79 -10.59 37.90
C ASN A 982 -64.23 -10.95 37.49
N GLY A 983 -65.09 -11.32 38.45
CA GLY A 983 -66.49 -11.62 38.16
C GLY A 983 -66.74 -13.06 37.70
N CYS A 984 -65.83 -14.00 37.98
CA CYS A 984 -66.11 -15.42 37.76
C CYS A 984 -67.06 -15.98 38.85
N ASP A 985 -67.87 -16.98 38.48
CA ASP A 985 -68.75 -17.68 39.41
C ASP A 985 -67.94 -18.50 40.42
N SER A 986 -68.46 -18.71 41.63
CA SER A 986 -67.82 -19.51 42.68
C SER A 986 -68.81 -20.49 43.32
N THR A 987 -68.33 -21.64 43.78
CA THR A 987 -69.16 -22.75 44.25
C THR A 987 -68.93 -23.05 45.73
N VAL A 988 -70.00 -23.20 46.52
CA VAL A 988 -69.93 -23.58 47.95
C VAL A 988 -70.72 -24.86 48.16
N THR A 989 -70.11 -25.88 48.75
CA THR A 989 -70.78 -27.14 49.14
C THR A 989 -71.11 -27.13 50.64
N ILE A 990 -72.34 -27.47 51.00
CA ILE A 990 -72.89 -27.44 52.37
C ILE A 990 -73.08 -28.87 52.86
N ASN A 991 -72.60 -29.18 54.08
CA ASN A 991 -72.89 -30.42 54.79
C ASN A 991 -73.32 -30.17 56.24
N LEU A 992 -74.48 -30.71 56.64
CA LEU A 992 -75.04 -30.59 57.99
C LEU A 992 -75.10 -31.93 58.71
N THR A 993 -74.79 -31.92 60.01
CA THR A 993 -75.01 -33.04 60.94
C THR A 993 -76.18 -32.69 61.88
N VAL A 994 -77.12 -33.62 62.14
CA VAL A 994 -78.36 -33.32 62.90
C VAL A 994 -78.49 -34.17 64.16
N THR A 995 -78.76 -33.52 65.31
CA THR A 995 -78.91 -34.16 66.64
C THR A 995 -80.39 -34.24 67.09
N THR A 996 -80.84 -35.40 67.61
CA THR A 996 -82.23 -35.71 68.06
C THR A 996 -82.28 -36.15 69.53
N ILE A 997 -83.28 -35.71 70.32
CA ILE A 997 -83.48 -36.09 71.75
C ILE A 997 -84.78 -36.93 71.92
N ASP A 998 -84.74 -38.06 72.64
CA ASP A 998 -85.91 -38.91 72.93
C ASP A 998 -86.61 -38.56 74.26
N LEU A 999 -87.69 -37.79 74.16
CA LEU A 999 -88.41 -37.23 75.31
C LEU A 999 -89.55 -38.11 75.84
N THR A 1000 -89.63 -39.39 75.47
CA THR A 1000 -90.74 -40.26 75.88
C THR A 1000 -90.69 -40.53 77.40
N VAL A 1001 -91.73 -40.15 78.16
CA VAL A 1001 -91.82 -40.39 79.62
C VAL A 1001 -92.70 -41.60 79.93
N THR A 1002 -92.33 -42.40 80.92
CA THR A 1002 -93.10 -43.56 81.39
C THR A 1002 -93.40 -43.48 82.88
N ASN A 1003 -94.64 -43.76 83.29
CA ASN A 1003 -95.07 -43.81 84.70
C ASN A 1003 -95.29 -45.25 85.15
N THR A 1004 -94.40 -45.77 86.01
CA THR A 1004 -94.54 -47.11 86.61
C THR A 1004 -94.53 -47.00 88.12
N ALA A 1005 -95.62 -47.42 88.77
CA ALA A 1005 -95.76 -47.38 90.23
C ALA A 1005 -95.45 -46.00 90.86
N ASN A 1006 -95.85 -44.92 90.20
CA ASN A 1006 -95.61 -43.52 90.58
C ASN A 1006 -94.12 -43.12 90.56
N VAL A 1007 -93.33 -43.74 89.67
CA VAL A 1007 -92.00 -43.27 89.26
C VAL A 1007 -92.04 -42.93 87.78
N LEU A 1008 -91.77 -41.67 87.45
CA LEU A 1008 -91.66 -41.14 86.10
C LEU A 1008 -90.22 -41.29 85.61
N SER A 1009 -90.02 -41.75 84.37
CA SER A 1009 -88.68 -41.90 83.77
C SER A 1009 -88.71 -41.51 82.28
N VAL A 1010 -87.74 -40.73 81.81
CA VAL A 1010 -87.61 -40.36 80.38
C VAL A 1010 -86.68 -41.30 79.62
N ALA A 1011 -87.03 -41.63 78.38
CA ALA A 1011 -86.35 -42.63 77.55
C ALA A 1011 -84.92 -42.22 77.16
N GLN A 1012 -84.63 -40.93 76.94
CA GLN A 1012 -83.28 -40.47 76.63
C GLN A 1012 -82.29 -40.90 77.72
N ALA A 1013 -81.41 -41.83 77.39
CA ALA A 1013 -80.29 -42.24 78.22
C ALA A 1013 -79.06 -41.37 77.92
N SER A 1014 -78.26 -41.06 78.94
CA SER A 1014 -76.99 -40.33 78.83
C SER A 1014 -77.11 -38.89 78.27
N ALA A 1015 -78.12 -38.15 78.70
CA ALA A 1015 -78.21 -36.71 78.44
C ALA A 1015 -77.16 -35.93 79.26
N ASP A 1016 -76.80 -34.73 78.80
CA ASP A 1016 -75.94 -33.80 79.55
C ASP A 1016 -76.61 -33.35 80.86
N SER A 1017 -77.94 -33.19 80.86
CA SER A 1017 -78.73 -32.89 82.06
C SER A 1017 -80.21 -33.26 81.94
N TYR A 1018 -80.86 -33.49 83.09
CA TYR A 1018 -82.32 -33.62 83.23
C TYR A 1018 -82.81 -32.63 84.29
N GLN A 1019 -84.01 -32.07 84.12
CA GLN A 1019 -84.68 -31.27 85.15
C GLN A 1019 -86.19 -31.50 85.10
N TRP A 1020 -86.75 -32.11 86.14
CA TRP A 1020 -88.21 -32.31 86.26
C TRP A 1020 -88.89 -31.05 86.78
N PHE A 1021 -90.10 -30.80 86.32
CA PHE A 1021 -90.92 -29.65 86.72
C PHE A 1021 -92.39 -30.05 86.86
N ASP A 1022 -93.10 -29.31 87.71
CA ASP A 1022 -94.55 -29.38 87.83
C ASP A 1022 -95.17 -28.57 86.70
N CYS A 1023 -95.90 -29.25 85.82
CA CYS A 1023 -96.48 -28.66 84.62
C CYS A 1023 -97.68 -27.75 84.90
N VAL A 1024 -98.38 -27.93 86.01
CA VAL A 1024 -99.54 -27.08 86.35
C VAL A 1024 -99.07 -25.73 86.83
N ASN A 1025 -98.00 -25.73 87.64
CA ASN A 1025 -97.45 -24.52 88.25
C ASN A 1025 -96.27 -23.91 87.47
N ASP A 1026 -95.84 -24.57 86.38
CA ASP A 1026 -94.68 -24.19 85.57
C ASP A 1026 -93.43 -23.91 86.42
N SER A 1027 -93.17 -24.80 87.39
CA SER A 1027 -92.12 -24.60 88.38
C SER A 1027 -91.21 -25.82 88.46
N THR A 1028 -89.90 -25.58 88.41
CA THR A 1028 -88.89 -26.64 88.51
C THR A 1028 -88.93 -27.29 89.89
N ILE A 1029 -88.89 -28.62 89.91
CA ILE A 1029 -88.83 -29.37 91.16
C ILE A 1029 -87.36 -29.42 91.57
N VAL A 1030 -87.04 -28.67 92.61
CA VAL A 1030 -85.67 -28.53 93.10
C VAL A 1030 -85.09 -29.91 93.41
N SER A 1031 -83.90 -30.19 92.88
CA SER A 1031 -83.14 -31.45 93.04
C SER A 1031 -83.68 -32.68 92.30
N ALA A 1032 -84.76 -32.57 91.53
CA ALA A 1032 -85.22 -33.63 90.64
C ALA A 1032 -84.48 -33.57 89.28
N THR A 1033 -83.17 -33.88 89.29
CA THR A 1033 -82.28 -33.74 88.12
C THR A 1033 -81.79 -35.06 87.54
N ASN A 1034 -82.41 -36.17 87.94
CA ASN A 1034 -82.09 -37.49 87.42
C ASN A 1034 -83.04 -37.88 86.29
N GLN A 1035 -82.64 -38.85 85.47
CA GLN A 1035 -83.48 -39.41 84.40
C GLN A 1035 -84.84 -39.94 84.90
N SER A 1036 -84.95 -40.28 86.19
CA SER A 1036 -86.21 -40.67 86.85
C SER A 1036 -86.53 -39.82 88.07
N PHE A 1037 -87.83 -39.67 88.33
CA PHE A 1037 -88.41 -38.85 89.41
C PHE A 1037 -89.66 -39.52 89.98
N SER A 1038 -89.80 -39.58 91.31
CA SER A 1038 -90.97 -40.14 91.99
C SER A 1038 -91.79 -39.02 92.64
N PRO A 1039 -92.95 -38.63 92.06
CA PRO A 1039 -93.78 -37.60 92.65
C PRO A 1039 -94.38 -38.05 93.98
N THR A 1040 -94.51 -37.14 94.94
CA THR A 1040 -95.13 -37.44 96.26
C THR A 1040 -96.57 -36.94 96.37
N ASN A 1041 -97.01 -36.09 95.44
CA ASN A 1041 -98.35 -35.50 95.42
C ASN A 1041 -99.05 -35.86 94.10
N THR A 1042 -100.39 -35.81 94.11
CA THR A 1042 -101.17 -35.89 92.88
C THR A 1042 -100.91 -34.64 92.04
N GLY A 1043 -100.53 -34.78 90.78
CA GLY A 1043 -100.16 -33.66 89.90
C GLY A 1043 -99.69 -34.09 88.50
N GLN A 1044 -99.33 -33.12 87.65
CA GLN A 1044 -98.76 -33.34 86.31
C GLN A 1044 -97.29 -32.93 86.27
N TYR A 1045 -96.44 -33.78 85.69
CA TYR A 1045 -94.99 -33.57 85.71
C TYR A 1045 -94.36 -33.82 84.34
N GLY A 1046 -93.41 -32.98 83.95
CA GLY A 1046 -92.62 -33.09 82.72
C GLY A 1046 -91.12 -32.97 83.01
N VAL A 1047 -90.27 -33.24 82.02
CA VAL A 1047 -88.81 -33.14 82.13
C VAL A 1047 -88.17 -32.42 80.94
N GLU A 1048 -87.28 -31.48 81.24
CA GLU A 1048 -86.38 -30.88 80.27
C GLU A 1048 -85.08 -31.71 80.17
N VAL A 1049 -84.64 -32.01 78.95
CA VAL A 1049 -83.45 -32.82 78.65
C VAL A 1049 -82.52 -32.05 77.73
N SER A 1050 -81.22 -32.04 78.05
CA SER A 1050 -80.19 -31.44 77.18
C SER A 1050 -79.18 -32.48 76.70
N LEU A 1051 -78.83 -32.46 75.41
CA LEU A 1051 -77.83 -33.34 74.79
C LEU A 1051 -77.10 -32.64 73.64
N ASP A 1052 -75.77 -32.62 73.68
CA ASP A 1052 -74.88 -32.07 72.64
C ASP A 1052 -75.24 -30.62 72.24
N GLY A 1053 -75.64 -29.80 73.22
CA GLY A 1053 -76.03 -28.40 73.04
C GLY A 1053 -77.47 -28.17 72.59
N CYS A 1054 -78.24 -29.22 72.31
CA CYS A 1054 -79.69 -29.14 72.09
C CYS A 1054 -80.43 -29.28 73.44
N VAL A 1055 -81.52 -28.53 73.63
CA VAL A 1055 -82.40 -28.61 74.81
C VAL A 1055 -83.84 -28.78 74.33
N ASP A 1056 -84.56 -29.77 74.85
CA ASP A 1056 -85.96 -29.99 74.53
C ASP A 1056 -86.73 -30.56 75.74
N THR A 1057 -88.05 -30.39 75.75
CA THR A 1057 -88.90 -30.65 76.93
C THR A 1057 -90.01 -31.65 76.64
N SER A 1058 -90.16 -32.67 77.51
CA SER A 1058 -91.19 -33.68 77.36
C SER A 1058 -92.61 -33.15 77.55
N LEU A 1059 -93.60 -33.88 77.06
CA LEU A 1059 -94.98 -33.71 77.49
C LEU A 1059 -95.15 -34.08 78.98
N CYS A 1060 -96.25 -33.62 79.58
CA CYS A 1060 -96.54 -33.81 80.99
C CYS A 1060 -97.33 -35.08 81.27
N GLU A 1061 -96.96 -35.82 82.32
CA GLU A 1061 -97.59 -37.07 82.76
C GLU A 1061 -98.37 -36.89 84.07
N ASP A 1062 -99.61 -37.41 84.10
CA ASP A 1062 -100.51 -37.38 85.27
C ASP A 1062 -100.15 -38.47 86.31
N VAL A 1063 -100.06 -38.10 87.59
CA VAL A 1063 -99.87 -39.03 88.73
C VAL A 1063 -100.94 -38.77 89.80
N ALA A 1064 -101.65 -39.80 90.27
CA ALA A 1064 -102.73 -39.68 91.28
C ALA A 1064 -102.61 -40.69 92.44
N PHE A 1065 -102.69 -40.19 93.69
CA PHE A 1065 -102.65 -40.99 94.92
C PHE A 1065 -104.04 -41.08 95.59
N ALA A 1066 -104.52 -42.30 95.90
CA ALA A 1066 -105.78 -42.51 96.62
C ALA A 1066 -105.57 -42.49 98.15
N GLY A 1067 -105.88 -41.37 98.81
CA GLY A 1067 -105.86 -41.20 100.26
C GLY A 1067 -106.52 -39.88 100.69
N ILE A 1068 -107.36 -39.95 101.73
CA ILE A 1068 -108.22 -38.87 102.24
C ILE A 1068 -107.38 -37.83 103.00
N GLU A 1069 -107.28 -36.61 102.46
CA GLU A 1069 -107.07 -35.40 103.26
C GLU A 1069 -108.41 -34.65 103.30
N GLU A 1070 -109.10 -34.72 104.44
CA GLU A 1070 -110.44 -34.14 104.61
C GLU A 1070 -110.52 -33.50 105.99
N GLY A 1071 -110.88 -32.21 106.04
CA GLY A 1071 -111.05 -31.47 107.29
C GLY A 1071 -110.88 -29.97 107.15
N ALA A 1072 -111.48 -29.22 108.07
CA ALA A 1072 -111.71 -27.77 107.95
C ALA A 1072 -110.44 -26.90 107.88
N PHE A 1073 -109.26 -27.47 108.10
CA PHE A 1073 -107.98 -26.77 108.01
C PHE A 1073 -106.84 -27.62 107.41
N SER A 1074 -107.15 -28.64 106.60
CA SER A 1074 -106.14 -29.54 106.01
C SER A 1074 -105.00 -28.78 105.33
N ASP A 1075 -105.31 -27.73 104.57
CA ASP A 1075 -104.34 -26.93 103.81
C ASP A 1075 -103.37 -26.12 104.70
N MET A 1076 -103.67 -26.00 105.99
CA MET A 1076 -102.80 -25.29 106.96
C MET A 1076 -101.81 -26.22 107.66
N VAL A 1077 -101.84 -27.53 107.39
CA VAL A 1077 -100.98 -28.51 108.04
C VAL A 1077 -100.21 -29.32 107.00
N SER A 1078 -98.90 -29.45 107.20
CA SER A 1078 -98.03 -30.27 106.35
C SER A 1078 -97.40 -31.38 107.19
N ILE A 1079 -97.48 -32.62 106.73
CA ILE A 1079 -96.90 -33.78 107.41
C ILE A 1079 -95.81 -34.42 106.55
N TYR A 1080 -94.56 -34.40 107.02
CA TYR A 1080 -93.42 -34.89 106.25
C TYR A 1080 -92.26 -35.42 107.12
N PRO A 1081 -91.43 -36.36 106.62
CA PRO A 1081 -91.62 -37.09 105.37
C PRO A 1081 -92.78 -38.08 105.48
N ASN A 1082 -93.50 -38.27 104.38
CA ASN A 1082 -94.56 -39.26 104.24
C ASN A 1082 -94.45 -39.88 102.82
N PRO A 1083 -93.98 -41.13 102.66
CA PRO A 1083 -93.74 -42.12 103.70
C PRO A 1083 -92.61 -41.79 104.69
N THR A 1084 -92.69 -42.31 105.91
CA THR A 1084 -91.72 -42.13 107.00
C THR A 1084 -91.09 -43.46 107.42
N ASN A 1085 -89.89 -43.46 108.02
CA ASN A 1085 -89.36 -44.63 108.74
C ASN A 1085 -89.81 -44.67 110.21
N GLY A 1086 -90.84 -43.88 110.56
CA GLY A 1086 -91.40 -43.77 111.90
C GLY A 1086 -91.18 -42.42 112.59
N LYS A 1087 -90.40 -41.49 112.01
CA LYS A 1087 -90.26 -40.11 112.48
C LYS A 1087 -90.81 -39.14 111.43
N LEU A 1088 -91.77 -38.30 111.79
CA LEU A 1088 -92.36 -37.29 110.93
C LEU A 1088 -92.49 -35.95 111.65
N ASN A 1089 -92.56 -34.87 110.90
CA ASN A 1089 -92.88 -33.52 111.37
C ASN A 1089 -94.31 -33.18 110.97
N ILE A 1090 -95.04 -32.55 111.89
CA ILE A 1090 -96.36 -31.97 111.66
C ILE A 1090 -96.19 -30.47 111.82
N GLU A 1091 -96.21 -29.76 110.71
CA GLU A 1091 -96.00 -28.32 110.66
C GLU A 1091 -97.30 -27.59 110.32
N PHE A 1092 -97.57 -26.51 111.04
CA PHE A 1092 -98.74 -25.66 110.86
C PHE A 1092 -98.31 -24.30 110.32
N THR A 1093 -98.98 -23.81 109.28
CA THR A 1093 -98.67 -22.51 108.66
C THR A 1093 -98.89 -21.31 109.60
N ALA A 1094 -99.65 -21.49 110.68
CA ALA A 1094 -99.73 -20.57 111.81
C ALA A 1094 -99.86 -21.35 113.11
N SER A 1095 -99.21 -20.86 114.19
CA SER A 1095 -99.26 -21.50 115.51
C SER A 1095 -100.71 -21.75 115.93
N GLN A 1096 -101.06 -23.02 116.10
CA GLN A 1096 -102.35 -23.42 116.63
C GLN A 1096 -102.29 -23.42 118.15
N GLY A 1097 -103.41 -23.11 118.81
CA GLY A 1097 -103.53 -23.13 120.26
C GLY A 1097 -103.42 -24.55 120.82
N GLU A 1098 -104.42 -24.97 121.59
CA GLU A 1098 -104.49 -26.36 122.07
C GLU A 1098 -105.05 -27.28 120.99
N CYS A 1099 -104.29 -28.29 120.60
CA CYS A 1099 -104.66 -29.32 119.63
C CYS A 1099 -104.57 -30.72 120.25
N ILE A 1100 -105.41 -31.63 119.77
CA ILE A 1100 -105.35 -33.06 120.08
C ILE A 1100 -104.94 -33.78 118.80
N ILE A 1101 -103.83 -34.52 118.84
CA ILE A 1101 -103.32 -35.32 117.73
C ILE A 1101 -103.57 -36.79 118.05
N SER A 1102 -104.21 -37.49 117.12
CA SER A 1102 -104.68 -38.86 117.29
C SER A 1102 -104.19 -39.74 116.15
N LEU A 1103 -103.38 -40.74 116.46
CA LEU A 1103 -102.94 -41.76 115.50
C LEU A 1103 -103.92 -42.93 115.52
N ARG A 1104 -104.45 -43.27 114.35
CA ARG A 1104 -105.35 -44.40 114.12
C ARG A 1104 -104.71 -45.39 113.16
N SER A 1105 -104.99 -46.68 113.37
CA SER A 1105 -104.65 -47.72 112.40
C SER A 1105 -105.46 -47.58 111.12
N ALA A 1106 -105.04 -48.27 110.04
CA ALA A 1106 -105.78 -48.33 108.78
C ALA A 1106 -107.25 -48.77 108.92
N ASN A 1107 -107.58 -49.52 109.98
CA ASN A 1107 -108.95 -49.97 110.27
C ASN A 1107 -109.74 -48.98 111.15
N GLY A 1108 -109.22 -47.77 111.37
CA GLY A 1108 -109.87 -46.69 112.13
C GLY A 1108 -109.73 -46.77 113.66
N GLN A 1109 -109.12 -47.84 114.18
CA GLN A 1109 -108.90 -48.02 115.62
C GLN A 1109 -107.88 -47.01 116.15
N LEU A 1110 -108.23 -46.27 117.20
CA LEU A 1110 -107.34 -45.30 117.84
C LEU A 1110 -106.19 -46.03 118.54
N LEU A 1111 -104.96 -45.71 118.13
CA LEU A 1111 -103.73 -46.30 118.67
C LEU A 1111 -103.14 -45.40 119.75
N ARG A 1112 -103.04 -44.10 119.47
CA ARG A 1112 -102.49 -43.10 120.39
C ARG A 1112 -103.20 -41.77 120.23
N SER A 1113 -103.33 -41.01 121.30
CA SER A 1113 -103.84 -39.63 121.27
C SER A 1113 -103.12 -38.79 122.31
N GLU A 1114 -102.69 -37.60 121.92
CA GLU A 1114 -101.96 -36.67 122.78
C GLU A 1114 -102.41 -35.23 122.57
N LYS A 1115 -102.30 -34.44 123.63
CA LYS A 1115 -102.69 -33.04 123.65
C LYS A 1115 -101.44 -32.16 123.64
N VAL A 1116 -101.41 -31.20 122.72
CA VAL A 1116 -100.24 -30.39 122.39
C VAL A 1116 -100.67 -28.92 122.26
N ASN A 1117 -99.87 -27.99 122.80
CA ASN A 1117 -100.24 -26.58 122.95
C ASN A 1117 -99.25 -25.65 122.25
N ASN A 1118 -99.76 -24.60 121.61
CA ASN A 1118 -98.98 -23.51 121.01
C ASN A 1118 -97.87 -24.00 120.08
N ILE A 1119 -98.24 -24.89 119.16
CA ILE A 1119 -97.33 -25.54 118.23
C ILE A 1119 -97.47 -24.94 116.84
N SER A 1120 -96.34 -24.55 116.27
CA SER A 1120 -96.18 -24.29 114.84
C SER A 1120 -95.51 -25.47 114.12
N ASN A 1121 -94.75 -26.30 114.81
CA ASN A 1121 -94.13 -27.51 114.26
C ASN A 1121 -93.94 -28.55 115.38
N LEU A 1122 -94.22 -29.83 115.11
CA LEU A 1122 -94.13 -30.94 116.04
C LEU A 1122 -93.43 -32.14 115.40
N GLU A 1123 -92.33 -32.59 116.01
CA GLU A 1123 -91.79 -33.92 115.72
C GLU A 1123 -92.66 -35.00 116.37
N TYR A 1124 -93.20 -35.89 115.55
CA TYR A 1124 -94.09 -36.96 115.94
C TYR A 1124 -93.54 -38.31 115.48
N PHE A 1125 -93.62 -39.32 116.37
CA PHE A 1125 -93.07 -40.64 116.11
C PHE A 1125 -94.18 -41.71 116.05
N ILE A 1126 -94.17 -42.49 114.98
CA ILE A 1126 -94.97 -43.70 114.81
C ILE A 1126 -94.06 -44.87 115.18
N GLU A 1127 -94.27 -45.45 116.35
CA GLU A 1127 -93.48 -46.56 116.87
C GLU A 1127 -94.06 -47.93 116.45
N GLU A 1128 -95.29 -47.92 115.96
CA GLU A 1128 -95.99 -49.09 115.45
C GLU A 1128 -95.30 -49.66 114.20
N ALA A 1129 -95.56 -50.94 113.88
CA ALA A 1129 -94.92 -51.62 112.76
C ALA A 1129 -95.21 -50.96 111.41
N ASP A 1130 -94.40 -51.23 110.39
CA ASP A 1130 -94.53 -50.61 109.06
C ASP A 1130 -95.94 -50.89 108.49
N GLY A 1131 -96.57 -49.87 107.93
CA GLY A 1131 -97.98 -49.89 107.57
C GLY A 1131 -98.60 -48.51 107.35
N ILE A 1132 -99.89 -48.49 107.00
CA ILE A 1132 -100.65 -47.26 106.77
C ILE A 1132 -101.36 -46.84 108.07
N TYR A 1133 -101.18 -45.58 108.43
CA TYR A 1133 -101.79 -44.94 109.58
C TYR A 1133 -102.53 -43.67 109.19
N PHE A 1134 -103.42 -43.21 110.05
CA PHE A 1134 -104.13 -41.94 109.89
C PHE A 1134 -103.89 -41.06 111.11
N ILE A 1135 -103.38 -39.85 110.89
CA ILE A 1135 -103.22 -38.83 111.92
C ILE A 1135 -104.42 -37.89 111.83
N GLU A 1136 -105.28 -37.91 112.84
CA GLU A 1136 -106.39 -36.97 113.02
C GLU A 1136 -105.95 -35.87 113.99
N ILE A 1137 -106.01 -34.61 113.57
CA ILE A 1137 -105.67 -33.44 114.37
C ILE A 1137 -106.96 -32.66 114.61
N ARG A 1138 -107.28 -32.37 115.88
CA ARG A 1138 -108.46 -31.58 116.27
C ARG A 1138 -108.03 -30.34 117.04
N ASN A 1139 -108.50 -29.17 116.65
CA ASN A 1139 -108.19 -27.90 117.34
C ASN A 1139 -109.16 -27.63 118.50
N GLU A 1140 -108.87 -26.59 119.30
CA GLU A 1140 -109.70 -26.15 120.43
C GLU A 1140 -111.13 -25.73 120.05
N LYS A 1141 -111.37 -25.35 118.79
CA LYS A 1141 -112.71 -25.03 118.26
C LYS A 1141 -113.53 -26.27 117.91
N GLY A 1142 -112.92 -27.46 118.00
CA GLY A 1142 -113.54 -28.76 117.73
C GLY A 1142 -113.47 -29.20 116.28
N GLU A 1143 -112.87 -28.39 115.39
CA GLU A 1143 -112.63 -28.73 113.99
C GLU A 1143 -111.52 -29.78 113.89
N TYR A 1144 -111.59 -30.69 112.94
CA TYR A 1144 -110.58 -31.73 112.74
C TYR A 1144 -110.17 -31.88 111.28
N SER A 1145 -108.93 -32.33 111.06
CA SER A 1145 -108.38 -32.77 109.78
C SER A 1145 -107.68 -34.11 109.92
N VAL A 1146 -107.82 -34.98 108.92
CA VAL A 1146 -107.23 -36.33 108.90
C VAL A 1146 -106.23 -36.44 107.76
N PHE A 1147 -105.06 -36.98 108.06
CA PHE A 1147 -103.96 -37.19 107.12
C PHE A 1147 -103.55 -38.65 107.08
N ARG A 1148 -103.43 -39.22 105.87
CA ARG A 1148 -102.91 -40.57 105.69
C ARG A 1148 -101.38 -40.54 105.72
N VAL A 1149 -100.77 -41.29 106.62
CA VAL A 1149 -99.31 -41.45 106.71
C VAL A 1149 -98.92 -42.91 106.46
N VAL A 1150 -97.92 -43.13 105.62
CA VAL A 1150 -97.34 -44.44 105.38
C VAL A 1150 -96.03 -44.53 106.14
N LYS A 1151 -95.90 -45.52 107.04
CA LYS A 1151 -94.60 -45.89 107.62
C LYS A 1151 -94.04 -47.08 106.86
N ASN A 1152 -92.84 -46.92 106.30
CA ASN A 1152 -92.13 -47.93 105.54
C ASN A 1152 -91.04 -48.63 106.35
#